data_AF-A0A3B1AQ14-F1
#
_entry.id   AF-A0A3B1AQ14-F1
#
_cell.length_a   1.000
_cell.length_b   1.000
_cell.length_c   1.000
_cell.angle_alpha   90.00
_cell.angle_beta   90.00
_cell.angle_gamma   90.00
#
_symmetry.space_group_name_H-M   'P 1'
#
loop_
_entity.id
_entity.type
_entity.pdbx_description
1 polymer ?
#
loop_
_entity_poly.entity_id
_entity_poly.type
_entity_poly.pdbx_seq_one_letter_code
_entity_poly.pdbx_strand_id
1 'polypeptide(L)'
;MSELDKRLQQNQKANWVRYLLGFIVVAMLVFGYLTWLFFTKGYEIVVSPAQAKPTAFVEVAEGSGFALGTRVYAVGGNFVIAVGAEKFQTSNIHITAASEKVIEVKLAPKPGRIIVSTLPQDENTTWNIDGKLVAVSRSLDHELRPDHYQLRIDSKFRMPIEQDIVIKPDETQHLAVTLPTFTSTLKITSKPLKANIYLDNELIGTSPLSMDKPGGSYEVKIVLDGFKILRETVELTNENLQVARHYFLEPQQGMITINVQPDGGSLLIGGEPKKPGDISIDANSTYTIRYQKPGYFGFLKKVKLKPGETKEFNINLKREYGEVSITSKPEAEVFVTGKSQGFTPLTLRLPAISQKISLKKTGYRTVTNTLIPTSKKPHVIKAVLLTEFDARQKNGKPSFAQTLGIDMRPFAPSAFTMGSPPNEQGRRRNEFQIPVSFSRNIWVSRHEITEAQFQRFDPNSKKSTLPKTSISWMQAAAFCNWLSQQEGLPKFYNIKNGRVDGYNISANGYRLLTEAEWEWLAAKAKRSKKTRFVWGDMERIPHDVGNLSDKSNKGKQPFYLADYSDSFPALAPVGSFKADRIGLFDMAGNVSEWVNDKYSNTPVDTSINHVDYQGATRGINHVFKGANYTSGRISRLRTAYRESSDTASDTIGFRVARYK
;
A
#
# COMPACT_ATOMS: atom_id res chain seq x y z
N MET A 1 -56.67 -106.80 -109.53
CA MET A 1 -57.63 -105.73 -109.21
C MET A 1 -58.99 -106.38 -108.95
N SER A 2 -59.32 -106.54 -107.66
CA SER A 2 -60.56 -107.10 -107.11
C SER A 2 -61.40 -105.94 -106.55
N GLU A 3 -62.72 -106.11 -106.45
CA GLU A 3 -63.70 -105.12 -105.97
C GLU A 3 -63.37 -104.48 -104.60
N LEU A 4 -62.48 -105.13 -103.82
CA LEU A 4 -62.01 -104.65 -102.53
C LEU A 4 -61.13 -103.38 -102.62
N ASP A 5 -60.31 -103.25 -103.68
CA ASP A 5 -59.37 -102.13 -103.80
C ASP A 5 -60.07 -100.80 -104.13
N LYS A 6 -61.22 -100.85 -104.81
CA LYS A 6 -62.03 -99.66 -105.11
C LYS A 6 -62.74 -99.08 -103.88
N ARG A 7 -63.05 -99.90 -102.87
CA ARG A 7 -63.73 -99.43 -101.64
C ARG A 7 -62.78 -98.76 -100.64
N LEU A 8 -61.49 -99.11 -100.64
CA LEU A 8 -60.49 -98.52 -99.74
C LEU A 8 -60.07 -97.09 -100.15
N GLN A 9 -60.00 -96.78 -101.45
CA GLN A 9 -59.66 -95.43 -101.92
C GLN A 9 -60.80 -94.40 -101.71
N GLN A 10 -62.06 -94.82 -101.71
CA GLN A 10 -63.19 -93.90 -101.50
C GLN A 10 -63.29 -93.43 -100.03
N ASN A 11 -62.96 -94.28 -99.04
CA ASN A 11 -63.02 -93.91 -97.63
C ASN A 11 -61.86 -93.02 -97.15
N GLN A 12 -60.69 -93.07 -97.79
CA GLN A 12 -59.57 -92.18 -97.42
C GLN A 12 -59.78 -90.73 -97.88
N LYS A 13 -60.42 -90.49 -99.03
CA LYS A 13 -60.74 -89.12 -99.49
C LYS A 13 -61.82 -88.43 -98.64
N ALA A 14 -62.77 -89.18 -98.08
CA ALA A 14 -63.83 -88.61 -97.25
C ALA A 14 -63.34 -88.10 -95.88
N ASN A 15 -62.31 -88.72 -95.30
CA ASN A 15 -61.78 -88.32 -94.00
C ASN A 15 -60.86 -87.09 -94.07
N TRP A 16 -60.07 -86.92 -95.13
CA TRP A 16 -59.19 -85.75 -95.28
C TRP A 16 -59.97 -84.43 -95.41
N VAL A 17 -61.09 -84.45 -96.13
CA VAL A 17 -61.97 -83.26 -96.27
C VAL A 17 -62.57 -82.83 -94.93
N ARG A 18 -62.87 -83.78 -94.02
CA ARG A 18 -63.41 -83.47 -92.68
C ARG A 18 -62.36 -82.81 -91.78
N TYR A 19 -61.11 -83.24 -91.83
CA TYR A 19 -60.03 -82.60 -91.05
C TYR A 19 -59.70 -81.19 -91.55
N LEU A 20 -59.69 -80.97 -92.87
CA LEU A 20 -59.46 -79.65 -93.45
C LEU A 20 -60.57 -78.66 -93.07
N LEU A 21 -61.84 -79.09 -93.12
CA LEU A 21 -62.96 -78.24 -92.68
C LEU A 21 -62.89 -77.90 -91.18
N GLY A 22 -62.51 -78.86 -90.34
CA GLY A 22 -62.33 -78.64 -88.90
C GLY A 22 -61.24 -77.60 -88.60
N PHE A 23 -60.11 -77.65 -89.31
CA PHE A 23 -59.03 -76.68 -89.14
C PHE A 23 -59.44 -75.27 -89.57
N ILE A 24 -60.16 -75.12 -90.69
CA ILE A 24 -60.61 -73.81 -91.18
C ILE A 24 -61.59 -73.14 -90.20
N VAL A 25 -62.49 -73.91 -89.58
CA VAL A 25 -63.44 -73.39 -88.59
C VAL A 25 -62.71 -72.93 -87.32
N VAL A 26 -61.75 -73.72 -86.82
CA VAL A 26 -60.93 -73.32 -85.65
C VAL A 26 -60.09 -72.08 -85.98
N ALA A 27 -59.49 -72.01 -87.17
CA ALA A 27 -58.71 -70.86 -87.61
C ALA A 27 -59.57 -69.58 -87.71
N MET A 28 -60.80 -69.67 -88.24
CA MET A 28 -61.73 -68.53 -88.28
C MET A 28 -62.20 -68.10 -86.89
N LEU A 29 -62.44 -69.04 -85.97
CA LEU A 29 -62.81 -68.70 -84.58
C LEU A 29 -61.65 -68.05 -83.83
N VAL A 30 -60.42 -68.54 -84.00
CA VAL A 30 -59.21 -67.92 -83.43
C VAL A 30 -58.97 -66.54 -84.06
N PHE A 31 -59.14 -66.40 -85.38
CA PHE A 31 -59.02 -65.11 -86.05
C PHE A 31 -60.09 -64.12 -85.57
N GLY A 32 -61.35 -64.56 -85.47
CA GLY A 32 -62.45 -63.79 -84.90
C GLY A 32 -62.18 -63.34 -83.47
N TYR A 33 -61.70 -64.25 -82.62
CA TYR A 33 -61.33 -63.93 -81.24
C TYR A 33 -60.16 -62.95 -81.16
N LEU A 34 -59.11 -63.13 -81.96
CA LEU A 34 -57.96 -62.21 -82.02
C LEU A 34 -58.36 -60.83 -82.54
N THR A 35 -59.22 -60.75 -83.56
CA THR A 35 -59.77 -59.47 -84.04
C THR A 35 -60.68 -58.80 -82.99
N TRP A 36 -61.49 -59.56 -82.24
CA TRP A 36 -62.29 -59.02 -81.14
C TRP A 36 -61.41 -58.49 -79.99
N LEU A 37 -60.31 -59.18 -79.68
CA LEU A 37 -59.32 -58.74 -78.69
C LEU A 37 -58.60 -57.46 -79.15
N PHE A 38 -58.33 -57.34 -80.46
CA PHE A 38 -57.74 -56.16 -81.11
C PHE A 38 -58.60 -54.90 -80.96
N PHE A 39 -59.93 -55.02 -80.94
CA PHE A 39 -60.84 -53.87 -80.83
C PHE A 39 -61.32 -53.55 -79.40
N THR A 40 -61.19 -54.46 -78.41
CA THR A 40 -61.82 -54.27 -77.09
C THR A 40 -60.85 -54.01 -75.91
N LYS A 41 -59.53 -54.22 -76.06
CA LYS A 41 -58.58 -54.16 -74.92
C LYS A 41 -57.32 -53.29 -75.11
N GLY A 42 -57.30 -52.36 -76.06
CA GLY A 42 -56.21 -51.37 -76.20
C GLY A 42 -56.32 -50.17 -75.26
N TYR A 43 -55.17 -49.60 -74.87
CA TYR A 43 -55.03 -48.32 -74.17
C TYR A 43 -54.35 -47.31 -75.11
N GLU A 44 -54.84 -46.08 -75.17
CA GLU A 44 -54.29 -44.99 -75.99
C GLU A 44 -53.46 -44.05 -75.12
N ILE A 45 -52.20 -43.82 -75.51
CA ILE A 45 -51.25 -43.00 -74.77
C ILE A 45 -51.13 -41.64 -75.46
N VAL A 46 -51.55 -40.60 -74.74
CA VAL A 46 -51.48 -39.23 -75.23
C VAL A 46 -50.26 -38.55 -74.59
N VAL A 47 -49.25 -38.26 -75.39
CA VAL A 47 -48.02 -37.62 -74.91
C VAL A 47 -48.18 -36.10 -74.88
N SER A 48 -47.82 -35.49 -73.77
CA SER A 48 -47.83 -34.04 -73.52
C SER A 48 -46.45 -33.61 -72.98
N PRO A 49 -45.89 -32.43 -73.32
CA PRO A 49 -46.45 -31.37 -74.15
C PRO A 49 -46.40 -31.69 -75.66
N ALA A 50 -47.07 -30.88 -76.48
CA ALA A 50 -47.18 -31.09 -77.93
C ALA A 50 -45.81 -31.21 -78.65
N GLN A 51 -44.76 -30.57 -78.11
CA GLN A 51 -43.40 -30.66 -78.67
C GLN A 51 -42.78 -32.06 -78.55
N ALA A 52 -43.24 -32.88 -77.59
CA ALA A 52 -42.72 -34.24 -77.39
C ALA A 52 -43.35 -35.25 -78.36
N LYS A 53 -44.55 -34.97 -78.89
CA LYS A 53 -45.32 -35.90 -79.73
C LYS A 53 -44.60 -36.41 -80.98
N PRO A 54 -43.89 -35.59 -81.78
CA PRO A 54 -43.29 -36.05 -83.04
C PRO A 54 -42.23 -37.14 -82.87
N THR A 55 -41.54 -37.12 -81.74
CA THR A 55 -40.45 -38.05 -81.40
C THR A 55 -40.84 -38.99 -80.26
N ALA A 56 -42.13 -39.05 -79.91
CA ALA A 56 -42.60 -39.85 -78.80
C ALA A 56 -42.54 -41.34 -79.14
N PHE A 57 -42.00 -42.13 -78.22
CA PHE A 57 -42.08 -43.58 -78.26
C PHE A 57 -42.86 -44.09 -77.06
N VAL A 58 -43.55 -45.21 -77.27
CA VAL A 58 -44.25 -45.96 -76.23
C VAL A 58 -43.84 -47.41 -76.40
N GLU A 59 -43.23 -47.97 -75.37
CA GLU A 59 -42.76 -49.35 -75.38
C GLU A 59 -43.19 -50.06 -74.10
N VAL A 60 -43.41 -51.36 -74.17
CA VAL A 60 -43.71 -52.16 -72.97
C VAL A 60 -42.39 -52.44 -72.26
N ALA A 61 -42.20 -51.81 -71.10
CA ALA A 61 -40.99 -51.95 -70.31
C ALA A 61 -41.01 -53.23 -69.47
N GLU A 62 -42.17 -53.58 -68.89
CA GLU A 62 -42.33 -54.76 -68.04
C GLU A 62 -43.73 -55.38 -68.20
N GLY A 63 -43.81 -56.71 -68.18
CA GLY A 63 -45.06 -57.48 -68.30
C GLY A 63 -45.35 -57.99 -69.72
N SER A 64 -46.48 -58.69 -69.88
CA SER A 64 -46.88 -59.32 -71.14
C SER A 64 -47.82 -58.40 -71.92
N GLY A 65 -47.28 -57.69 -72.91
CA GLY A 65 -48.02 -56.79 -73.78
C GLY A 65 -47.20 -56.36 -74.99
N PHE A 66 -47.80 -55.63 -75.91
CA PHE A 66 -47.08 -55.00 -77.03
C PHE A 66 -47.61 -53.60 -77.31
N ALA A 67 -46.72 -52.72 -77.77
CA ALA A 67 -47.06 -51.37 -78.20
C ALA A 67 -47.07 -51.29 -79.73
N LEU A 68 -48.04 -50.56 -80.29
CA LEU A 68 -48.16 -50.28 -81.70
C LEU A 68 -48.47 -48.78 -81.87
N GLY A 69 -47.44 -47.99 -82.14
CA GLY A 69 -47.54 -46.53 -82.14
C GLY A 69 -47.89 -45.99 -80.74
N THR A 70 -48.95 -45.19 -80.64
CA THR A 70 -49.44 -44.64 -79.37
C THR A 70 -50.42 -45.57 -78.64
N ARG A 71 -50.70 -46.76 -79.16
CA ARG A 71 -51.62 -47.72 -78.54
C ARG A 71 -50.86 -48.90 -77.95
N VAL A 72 -51.26 -49.30 -76.75
CA VAL A 72 -50.66 -50.44 -76.05
C VAL A 72 -51.70 -51.47 -75.69
N TYR A 73 -51.36 -52.73 -75.89
CA TYR A 73 -52.25 -53.87 -75.72
C TYR A 73 -51.71 -54.82 -74.66
N ALA A 74 -52.55 -55.17 -73.70
CA ALA A 74 -52.23 -56.09 -72.62
C ALA A 74 -52.54 -57.54 -73.04
N VAL A 75 -51.58 -58.45 -72.84
CA VAL A 75 -51.75 -59.91 -72.96
C VAL A 75 -51.62 -60.52 -71.56
N GLY A 76 -52.49 -60.10 -70.64
CA GLY A 76 -52.42 -60.49 -69.22
C GLY A 76 -52.83 -59.37 -68.27
N GLY A 77 -52.43 -59.49 -67.00
CA GLY A 77 -52.74 -58.53 -65.92
C GLY A 77 -52.01 -57.17 -66.04
N ASN A 78 -51.52 -56.65 -64.92
CA ASN A 78 -50.85 -55.35 -64.86
C ASN A 78 -49.51 -55.38 -65.64
N PHE A 79 -49.20 -54.29 -66.35
CA PHE A 79 -47.96 -54.14 -67.12
C PHE A 79 -47.48 -52.67 -67.08
N VAL A 80 -46.21 -52.43 -67.39
CA VAL A 80 -45.60 -51.10 -67.33
C VAL A 80 -45.15 -50.68 -68.73
N ILE A 81 -45.48 -49.45 -69.09
CA ILE A 81 -45.01 -48.84 -70.34
C ILE A 81 -43.98 -47.78 -70.05
N ALA A 82 -42.92 -47.73 -70.86
CA ALA A 82 -42.01 -46.61 -70.92
C ALA A 82 -42.49 -45.66 -72.02
N VAL A 83 -42.73 -44.40 -71.65
CA VAL A 83 -43.13 -43.35 -72.57
C VAL A 83 -42.04 -42.28 -72.55
N GLY A 84 -41.41 -42.02 -73.68
CA GLY A 84 -40.34 -41.03 -73.78
C GLY A 84 -40.42 -40.27 -75.09
N ALA A 85 -39.61 -39.22 -75.21
CA ALA A 85 -39.45 -38.46 -76.45
C ALA A 85 -38.05 -37.86 -76.50
N GLU A 86 -37.56 -37.52 -77.71
CA GLU A 86 -36.29 -36.80 -77.85
C GLU A 86 -36.33 -35.50 -77.02
N LYS A 87 -35.27 -35.23 -76.25
CA LYS A 87 -35.18 -34.09 -75.31
C LYS A 87 -36.14 -34.10 -74.11
N PHE A 88 -36.92 -35.16 -73.93
CA PHE A 88 -37.76 -35.38 -72.74
C PHE A 88 -37.33 -36.64 -71.97
N GLN A 89 -37.59 -36.66 -70.68
CA GLN A 89 -37.30 -37.78 -69.80
C GLN A 89 -38.32 -38.89 -70.02
N THR A 90 -37.84 -40.13 -70.09
CA THR A 90 -38.71 -41.32 -70.15
C THR A 90 -39.47 -41.48 -68.84
N SER A 91 -40.79 -41.62 -68.91
CA SER A 91 -41.69 -41.86 -67.78
C SER A 91 -42.25 -43.27 -67.85
N ASN A 92 -42.16 -44.01 -66.75
CA ASN A 92 -42.72 -45.35 -66.65
C ASN A 92 -44.13 -45.29 -66.06
N ILE A 93 -45.12 -45.81 -66.78
CA ILE A 93 -46.53 -45.76 -66.40
C ILE A 93 -47.06 -47.17 -66.17
N HIS A 94 -47.60 -47.40 -64.98
CA HIS A 94 -48.24 -48.67 -64.62
C HIS A 94 -49.67 -48.71 -65.16
N ILE A 95 -49.96 -49.68 -66.02
CA ILE A 95 -51.29 -49.92 -66.56
C ILE A 95 -51.90 -51.16 -65.89
N THR A 96 -53.10 -50.98 -65.36
CA THR A 96 -53.87 -52.03 -64.68
C THR A 96 -55.24 -52.18 -65.35
N ALA A 97 -56.00 -53.22 -64.99
CA ALA A 97 -57.37 -53.39 -65.51
C ALA A 97 -58.33 -52.23 -65.15
N ALA A 98 -57.99 -51.41 -64.14
CA ALA A 98 -58.75 -50.25 -63.72
C ALA A 98 -58.27 -48.93 -64.38
N SER A 99 -57.16 -48.95 -65.14
CA SER A 99 -56.64 -47.76 -65.79
C SER A 99 -57.60 -47.26 -66.88
N GLU A 100 -57.68 -45.95 -67.04
CA GLU A 100 -58.48 -45.33 -68.11
C GLU A 100 -58.00 -45.77 -69.49
N LYS A 101 -58.92 -45.83 -70.45
CA LYS A 101 -58.59 -46.23 -71.83
C LYS A 101 -57.73 -45.23 -72.57
N VAL A 102 -57.72 -43.97 -72.14
CA VAL A 102 -56.83 -42.92 -72.64
C VAL A 102 -55.98 -42.45 -71.47
N ILE A 103 -54.67 -42.55 -71.58
CA ILE A 103 -53.73 -42.18 -70.52
C ILE A 103 -52.88 -41.03 -71.04
N GLU A 104 -53.06 -39.86 -70.43
CA GLU A 104 -52.20 -38.71 -70.72
C GLU A 104 -50.89 -38.82 -69.93
N VAL A 105 -49.77 -38.75 -70.63
CA VAL A 105 -48.43 -38.80 -70.04
C VAL A 105 -47.73 -37.48 -70.31
N LYS A 106 -47.55 -36.70 -69.24
CA LYS A 106 -46.81 -35.44 -69.28
C LYS A 106 -45.32 -35.71 -69.06
N LEU A 107 -44.54 -35.65 -70.13
CA LEU A 107 -43.10 -35.83 -70.08
C LEU A 107 -42.42 -34.53 -69.62
N ALA A 108 -41.50 -34.65 -68.66
CA ALA A 108 -40.63 -33.55 -68.26
C ALA A 108 -39.48 -33.41 -69.27
N PRO A 109 -39.03 -32.19 -69.63
CA PRO A 109 -37.85 -32.03 -70.47
C PRO A 109 -36.60 -32.54 -69.74
N LYS A 110 -35.64 -33.08 -70.49
CA LYS A 110 -34.33 -33.42 -69.94
C LYS A 110 -33.63 -32.15 -69.44
N PRO A 111 -32.86 -32.22 -68.35
CA PRO A 111 -32.06 -31.08 -67.93
C PRO A 111 -31.06 -30.70 -69.04
N GLY A 112 -30.75 -29.41 -69.13
CA GLY A 112 -29.59 -28.94 -69.87
C GLY A 112 -28.39 -28.84 -68.93
N ARG A 113 -27.18 -28.87 -69.47
CA ARG A 113 -25.94 -28.78 -68.70
C ARG A 113 -25.22 -27.48 -69.05
N ILE A 114 -24.77 -26.74 -68.04
CA ILE A 114 -23.95 -25.54 -68.25
C ILE A 114 -22.57 -25.75 -67.66
N ILE A 115 -21.55 -25.45 -68.48
CA ILE A 115 -20.15 -25.47 -68.10
C ILE A 115 -19.58 -24.06 -68.27
N VAL A 116 -19.36 -23.36 -67.15
CA VAL A 116 -18.87 -21.98 -67.13
C VAL A 116 -17.47 -21.92 -66.52
N SER A 117 -16.57 -21.15 -67.13
CA SER A 117 -15.25 -20.87 -66.57
C SER A 117 -14.90 -19.38 -66.68
N THR A 118 -14.06 -18.89 -65.77
CA THR A 118 -13.55 -17.53 -65.79
C THR A 118 -12.16 -17.43 -66.41
N LEU A 119 -11.81 -16.27 -66.95
CA LEU A 119 -10.46 -15.92 -67.41
C LEU A 119 -9.94 -14.72 -66.62
N PRO A 120 -8.91 -14.87 -65.77
CA PRO A 120 -8.27 -16.13 -65.35
C PRO A 120 -9.20 -16.96 -64.44
N GLN A 121 -8.92 -18.26 -64.35
CA GLN A 121 -9.62 -19.16 -63.43
C GLN A 121 -9.14 -18.93 -62.00
N ASP A 122 -10.08 -18.96 -61.05
CA ASP A 122 -9.81 -18.81 -59.61
C ASP A 122 -10.63 -19.87 -58.86
N GLU A 123 -9.96 -20.69 -58.04
CA GLU A 123 -10.59 -21.76 -57.25
C GLU A 123 -11.63 -21.25 -56.27
N ASN A 124 -11.54 -19.97 -55.88
CA ASN A 124 -12.47 -19.32 -54.96
C ASN A 124 -13.59 -18.53 -55.68
N THR A 125 -13.76 -18.72 -57.00
CA THR A 125 -14.87 -18.10 -57.73
C THR A 125 -16.19 -18.65 -57.21
N THR A 126 -17.09 -17.76 -56.79
CA THR A 126 -18.44 -18.13 -56.37
C THR A 126 -19.42 -18.00 -57.54
N TRP A 127 -20.24 -19.03 -57.70
CA TRP A 127 -21.21 -19.15 -58.78
C TRP A 127 -22.60 -19.12 -58.18
N ASN A 128 -23.34 -18.05 -58.41
CA ASN A 128 -24.70 -17.89 -57.93
C ASN A 128 -25.67 -17.93 -59.10
N ILE A 129 -26.73 -18.74 -58.99
CA ILE A 129 -27.81 -18.82 -59.97
C ILE A 129 -29.09 -18.35 -59.29
N ASP A 130 -29.73 -17.32 -59.83
CA ASP A 130 -30.90 -16.63 -59.26
C ASP A 130 -30.69 -16.23 -57.79
N GLY A 131 -29.49 -15.73 -57.48
CA GLY A 131 -29.10 -15.31 -56.14
C GLY A 131 -28.81 -16.44 -55.14
N LYS A 132 -28.87 -17.72 -55.56
CA LYS A 132 -28.48 -18.87 -54.72
C LYS A 132 -27.07 -19.34 -55.07
N LEU A 133 -26.22 -19.50 -54.05
CA LEU A 133 -24.89 -20.08 -54.22
C LEU A 133 -25.00 -21.54 -54.66
N VAL A 134 -24.49 -21.84 -55.85
CA VAL A 134 -24.48 -23.19 -56.43
C VAL A 134 -23.14 -23.87 -56.20
N ALA A 135 -22.03 -23.16 -56.39
CA ALA A 135 -20.69 -23.70 -56.23
C ALA A 135 -19.67 -22.63 -55.86
N VAL A 136 -18.56 -23.07 -55.27
CA VAL A 136 -17.31 -22.31 -55.15
C VAL A 136 -16.20 -23.16 -55.77
N SER A 137 -15.72 -22.76 -56.94
CA SER A 137 -14.82 -23.58 -57.76
C SER A 137 -14.22 -22.80 -58.92
N ARG A 138 -13.16 -23.32 -59.54
CA ARG A 138 -12.54 -22.76 -60.77
C ARG A 138 -13.46 -22.68 -62.00
N SER A 139 -14.49 -23.52 -62.01
CA SER A 139 -15.50 -23.61 -63.07
C SER A 139 -16.79 -24.16 -62.49
N LEU A 140 -17.92 -23.73 -63.04
CA LEU A 140 -19.23 -24.30 -62.76
C LEU A 140 -19.50 -25.40 -63.78
N ASP A 141 -19.89 -26.58 -63.32
CA ASP A 141 -20.44 -27.66 -64.14
C ASP A 141 -21.73 -28.13 -63.46
N HIS A 142 -22.87 -27.76 -64.03
CA HIS A 142 -24.16 -27.93 -63.35
C HIS A 142 -25.28 -28.25 -64.33
N GLU A 143 -26.16 -29.17 -63.94
CA GLU A 143 -27.39 -29.47 -64.67
C GLU A 143 -28.55 -28.63 -64.14
N LEU A 144 -29.27 -27.98 -65.05
CA LEU A 144 -30.40 -27.12 -64.74
C LEU A 144 -31.61 -27.55 -65.57
N ARG A 145 -32.81 -27.28 -65.04
CA ARG A 145 -34.03 -27.45 -65.82
C ARG A 145 -34.04 -26.41 -66.96
N PRO A 146 -34.67 -26.69 -68.10
CA PRO A 146 -34.77 -25.70 -69.15
C PRO A 146 -35.61 -24.51 -68.72
N ASP A 147 -34.96 -23.35 -68.53
CA ASP A 147 -35.56 -22.07 -68.13
C ASP A 147 -34.55 -20.91 -68.35
N HIS A 148 -34.97 -19.69 -68.06
CA HIS A 148 -34.12 -18.51 -67.95
C HIS A 148 -33.57 -18.38 -66.53
N TYR A 149 -32.26 -18.15 -66.40
CA TYR A 149 -31.59 -17.97 -65.12
C TYR A 149 -30.66 -16.75 -65.15
N GLN A 150 -30.45 -16.12 -64.00
CA GLN A 150 -29.43 -15.10 -63.80
C GLN A 150 -28.19 -15.73 -63.16
N LEU A 151 -27.08 -15.74 -63.89
CA LEU A 151 -25.79 -16.20 -63.38
C LEU A 151 -24.97 -15.01 -62.86
N ARG A 152 -24.68 -14.98 -61.57
CA ARG A 152 -23.72 -14.07 -60.96
C ARG A 152 -22.41 -14.78 -60.66
N ILE A 153 -21.32 -14.22 -61.15
CA ILE A 153 -19.96 -14.74 -60.98
C ILE A 153 -19.18 -13.73 -60.14
N ASP A 154 -18.74 -14.15 -58.97
CA ASP A 154 -17.95 -13.31 -58.05
C ASP A 154 -16.58 -13.95 -57.80
N SER A 155 -15.52 -13.13 -57.80
CA SER A 155 -14.17 -13.57 -57.46
C SER A 155 -13.50 -12.48 -56.62
N LYS A 156 -12.77 -12.92 -55.59
CA LYS A 156 -12.17 -12.06 -54.58
C LYS A 156 -11.34 -10.89 -55.14
N PHE A 157 -10.67 -11.11 -56.28
CA PHE A 157 -9.73 -10.16 -56.88
C PHE A 157 -10.22 -9.57 -58.21
N ARG A 158 -11.50 -9.74 -58.56
CA ARG A 158 -12.13 -9.19 -59.76
C ARG A 158 -13.49 -8.58 -59.45
N MET A 159 -14.00 -7.72 -60.33
CA MET A 159 -15.36 -7.20 -60.17
C MET A 159 -16.38 -8.31 -60.50
N PRO A 160 -17.44 -8.47 -59.69
CA PRO A 160 -18.49 -9.42 -60.00
C PRO A 160 -19.24 -9.00 -61.26
N ILE A 161 -19.78 -9.98 -61.99
CA ILE A 161 -20.69 -9.73 -63.11
C ILE A 161 -21.97 -10.53 -62.93
N GLU A 162 -23.05 -10.04 -63.54
CA GLU A 162 -24.32 -10.72 -63.67
C GLU A 162 -24.63 -10.90 -65.16
N GLN A 163 -25.03 -12.11 -65.55
CA GLN A 163 -25.32 -12.47 -66.94
C GLN A 163 -26.55 -13.38 -67.01
N ASP A 164 -27.50 -13.03 -67.87
CA ASP A 164 -28.65 -13.87 -68.15
C ASP A 164 -28.25 -15.07 -69.04
N ILE A 165 -28.67 -16.27 -68.64
CA ILE A 165 -28.43 -17.53 -69.34
C ILE A 165 -29.76 -18.24 -69.62
N VAL A 166 -29.83 -18.95 -70.75
CA VAL A 166 -31.03 -19.70 -71.16
C VAL A 166 -30.65 -21.15 -71.34
N ILE A 167 -31.21 -22.03 -70.50
CA ILE A 167 -30.92 -23.46 -70.53
C ILE A 167 -31.92 -24.17 -71.44
N LYS A 168 -31.40 -24.93 -72.41
CA LYS A 168 -32.21 -25.71 -73.36
C LYS A 168 -32.19 -27.20 -73.00
N PRO A 169 -33.27 -27.95 -73.33
CA PRO A 169 -33.34 -29.38 -73.00
C PRO A 169 -32.30 -30.22 -73.75
N ASP A 170 -31.61 -31.13 -73.05
CA ASP A 170 -30.62 -32.09 -73.61
C ASP A 170 -29.45 -31.40 -74.35
N GLU A 171 -29.11 -30.17 -73.96
CA GLU A 171 -28.03 -29.38 -74.55
C GLU A 171 -26.95 -29.08 -73.49
N THR A 172 -25.69 -29.13 -73.89
CA THR A 172 -24.56 -28.67 -73.05
C THR A 172 -24.05 -27.34 -73.57
N GLN A 173 -24.15 -26.29 -72.76
CA GLN A 173 -23.66 -24.95 -73.08
C GLN A 173 -22.31 -24.69 -72.42
N HIS A 174 -21.34 -24.22 -73.20
CA HIS A 174 -20.03 -23.79 -72.70
C HIS A 174 -19.94 -22.27 -72.72
N LEU A 175 -19.54 -21.68 -71.58
CA LEU A 175 -19.36 -20.24 -71.44
C LEU A 175 -17.99 -19.92 -70.83
N ALA A 176 -17.26 -19.01 -71.46
CA ALA A 176 -16.00 -18.48 -70.95
C ALA A 176 -16.16 -16.97 -70.68
N VAL A 177 -15.98 -16.57 -69.43
CA VAL A 177 -16.27 -15.20 -68.96
C VAL A 177 -14.99 -14.51 -68.50
N THR A 178 -14.74 -13.29 -68.98
CA THR A 178 -13.65 -12.45 -68.47
C THR A 178 -14.18 -11.47 -67.44
N LEU A 179 -13.76 -11.60 -66.17
CA LEU A 179 -14.20 -10.68 -65.11
C LEU A 179 -13.41 -9.37 -65.17
N PRO A 180 -14.06 -8.19 -65.05
CA PRO A 180 -13.36 -6.90 -65.06
C PRO A 180 -12.37 -6.76 -63.90
N THR A 181 -11.27 -6.04 -64.15
CA THR A 181 -10.32 -5.68 -63.10
C THR A 181 -10.77 -4.42 -62.37
N PHE A 182 -10.27 -4.22 -61.15
CA PHE A 182 -10.37 -2.98 -60.40
C PHE A 182 -9.01 -2.61 -59.82
N THR A 183 -8.87 -1.35 -59.43
CA THR A 183 -7.72 -0.83 -58.68
C THR A 183 -8.15 -0.47 -57.27
N SER A 184 -7.35 -0.85 -56.27
CA SER A 184 -7.53 -0.48 -54.87
C SER A 184 -6.34 0.36 -54.42
N THR A 185 -6.61 1.40 -53.63
CA THR A 185 -5.57 2.26 -53.06
C THR A 185 -5.02 1.60 -51.80
N LEU A 186 -3.73 1.26 -51.80
CA LEU A 186 -2.98 0.76 -50.65
C LEU A 186 -2.19 1.90 -50.00
N LYS A 187 -2.54 2.23 -48.75
CA LYS A 187 -1.86 3.24 -47.93
C LYS A 187 -1.06 2.56 -46.82
N ILE A 188 0.26 2.72 -46.84
CA ILE A 188 1.18 2.15 -45.85
C ILE A 188 1.83 3.27 -45.04
N THR A 189 1.80 3.13 -43.72
CA THR A 189 2.52 4.02 -42.79
C THR A 189 3.29 3.19 -41.77
N SER A 190 4.36 3.75 -41.19
CA SER A 190 5.09 3.09 -40.10
C SER A 190 5.44 4.05 -38.97
N LYS A 191 5.70 3.50 -37.78
CA LYS A 191 6.29 4.20 -36.64
C LYS A 191 7.55 3.45 -36.20
N PRO A 192 8.76 4.05 -36.31
CA PRO A 192 9.03 5.39 -36.84
C PRO A 192 8.80 5.51 -38.37
N LEU A 193 8.66 6.75 -38.84
CA LEU A 193 8.51 7.10 -40.27
C LEU A 193 9.81 6.82 -41.06
N LYS A 194 9.72 6.87 -42.40
CA LYS A 194 10.82 6.66 -43.35
C LYS A 194 11.37 5.22 -43.40
N ALA A 195 10.56 4.23 -43.03
CA ALA A 195 10.89 2.84 -43.27
C ALA A 195 10.80 2.52 -44.76
N ASN A 196 11.75 1.78 -45.31
CA ASN A 196 11.72 1.27 -46.67
C ASN A 196 10.58 0.26 -46.80
N ILE A 197 9.72 0.46 -47.79
CA ILE A 197 8.56 -0.39 -48.10
C ILE A 197 8.88 -1.18 -49.36
N TYR A 198 8.87 -2.50 -49.22
CA TYR A 198 8.97 -3.42 -50.33
C TYR A 198 7.61 -4.07 -50.57
N LEU A 199 7.21 -4.21 -51.83
CA LEU A 199 6.02 -4.94 -52.26
C LEU A 199 6.49 -6.05 -53.20
N ASP A 200 6.18 -7.31 -52.89
CA ASP A 200 6.63 -8.50 -53.65
C ASP A 200 8.14 -8.50 -53.93
N ASN A 201 8.92 -8.12 -52.90
CA ASN A 201 10.37 -7.93 -52.92
C ASN A 201 10.94 -6.77 -53.75
N GLU A 202 10.10 -5.96 -54.40
CA GLU A 202 10.52 -4.73 -55.07
C GLU A 202 10.46 -3.52 -54.12
N LEU A 203 11.47 -2.67 -54.09
CA LEU A 203 11.46 -1.44 -53.27
C LEU A 203 10.58 -0.38 -53.93
N ILE A 204 9.47 -0.03 -53.31
CA ILE A 204 8.51 0.95 -53.87
C ILE A 204 8.70 2.36 -53.30
N GLY A 205 9.28 2.49 -52.11
CA GLY A 205 9.58 3.79 -51.51
C GLY A 205 9.72 3.75 -49.99
N THR A 206 9.46 4.87 -49.32
CA THR A 206 9.54 4.99 -47.86
C THR A 206 8.21 5.40 -47.25
N SER A 207 7.89 4.94 -46.05
CA SER A 207 6.68 5.32 -45.33
C SER A 207 6.65 6.81 -44.92
N PRO A 208 5.49 7.50 -44.99
CA PRO A 208 4.20 7.02 -45.47
C PRO A 208 4.13 7.00 -47.02
N LEU A 209 3.47 5.98 -47.57
CA LEU A 209 3.34 5.78 -49.01
C LEU A 209 1.90 5.39 -49.36
N SER A 210 1.37 5.94 -50.45
CA SER A 210 0.05 5.59 -51.00
C SER A 210 0.22 5.25 -52.46
N MET A 211 -0.37 4.15 -52.91
CA MET A 211 -0.28 3.69 -54.30
C MET A 211 -1.55 2.96 -54.71
N ASP A 212 -1.86 2.98 -56.00
CA ASP A 212 -2.95 2.19 -56.56
C ASP A 212 -2.40 0.89 -57.14
N LYS A 213 -3.02 -0.24 -56.80
CA LYS A 213 -2.65 -1.56 -57.28
C LYS A 213 -3.88 -2.34 -57.72
N PRO A 214 -3.76 -3.22 -58.74
CA PRO A 214 -4.84 -4.13 -59.10
C PRO A 214 -5.30 -5.00 -57.92
N GLY A 215 -6.52 -5.52 -58.00
CA GLY A 215 -6.97 -6.58 -57.08
C GLY A 215 -6.00 -7.76 -57.07
N GLY A 216 -5.59 -8.21 -55.89
CA GLY A 216 -4.57 -9.26 -55.74
C GLY A 216 -4.04 -9.39 -54.32
N SER A 217 -3.09 -10.29 -54.13
CA SER A 217 -2.39 -10.52 -52.85
C SER A 217 -0.94 -10.09 -52.99
N TYR A 218 -0.46 -9.25 -52.06
CA TYR A 218 0.85 -8.62 -52.12
C TYR A 218 1.63 -8.85 -50.81
N GLU A 219 2.89 -9.27 -50.90
CA GLU A 219 3.77 -9.34 -49.72
C GLU A 219 4.36 -7.96 -49.44
N VAL A 220 3.94 -7.34 -48.33
CA VAL A 220 4.50 -6.09 -47.82
C VAL A 220 5.63 -6.41 -46.85
N LYS A 221 6.84 -5.94 -47.16
CA LYS A 221 8.01 -6.02 -46.29
C LYS A 221 8.47 -4.62 -45.89
N ILE A 222 8.50 -4.36 -44.58
CA ILE A 222 8.91 -3.06 -44.00
C ILE A 222 10.29 -3.22 -43.36
N VAL A 223 11.24 -2.38 -43.79
CA VAL A 223 12.63 -2.41 -43.33
C VAL A 223 13.07 -1.02 -42.87
N LEU A 224 13.61 -0.92 -41.66
CA LEU A 224 14.24 0.29 -41.16
C LEU A 224 15.50 -0.09 -40.37
N ASP A 225 16.60 0.62 -40.61
CA ASP A 225 17.87 0.33 -39.94
C ASP A 225 17.75 0.40 -38.41
N GLY A 226 18.28 -0.61 -37.72
CA GLY A 226 18.16 -0.76 -36.27
C GLY A 226 16.80 -1.26 -35.77
N PHE A 227 15.88 -1.66 -36.65
CA PHE A 227 14.57 -2.26 -36.30
C PHE A 227 14.43 -3.67 -36.87
N LYS A 228 13.54 -4.48 -36.27
CA LYS A 228 13.22 -5.81 -36.79
C LYS A 228 12.48 -5.67 -38.13
N ILE A 229 12.80 -6.57 -39.07
CA ILE A 229 12.11 -6.66 -40.36
C ILE A 229 10.68 -7.19 -40.13
N LEU A 230 9.69 -6.52 -40.70
CA LEU A 230 8.29 -6.94 -40.66
C LEU A 230 7.84 -7.40 -42.05
N ARG A 231 7.12 -8.52 -42.13
CA ARG A 231 6.46 -9.01 -43.35
C ARG A 231 4.98 -9.27 -43.09
N GLU A 232 4.11 -8.87 -44.01
CA GLU A 232 2.67 -9.13 -43.99
C GLU A 232 2.17 -9.36 -45.42
N THR A 233 1.28 -10.32 -45.63
CA THR A 233 0.53 -10.44 -46.89
C THR A 233 -0.73 -9.58 -46.82
N VAL A 234 -0.86 -8.63 -47.75
CA VAL A 234 -2.00 -7.72 -47.86
C VAL A 234 -2.81 -8.06 -49.11
N GLU A 235 -4.10 -8.32 -48.90
CA GLU A 235 -5.04 -8.61 -49.98
C GLU A 235 -5.86 -7.37 -50.33
N LEU A 236 -5.94 -7.06 -51.63
CA LEU A 236 -6.75 -5.99 -52.19
C LEU A 236 -7.98 -6.62 -52.87
N THR A 237 -9.12 -6.61 -52.19
CA THR A 237 -10.35 -7.29 -52.64
C THR A 237 -11.36 -6.31 -53.25
N ASN A 238 -12.30 -6.85 -54.03
CA ASN A 238 -13.37 -6.06 -54.66
C ASN A 238 -14.35 -5.44 -53.64
N GLU A 239 -14.37 -5.93 -52.40
CA GLU A 239 -15.17 -5.40 -51.29
C GLU A 239 -14.57 -4.12 -50.68
N ASN A 240 -13.24 -3.94 -50.76
CA ASN A 240 -12.55 -2.81 -50.17
C ASN A 240 -11.53 -2.16 -51.12
N LEU A 241 -11.95 -1.06 -51.74
CA LEU A 241 -11.15 -0.28 -52.67
C LEU A 241 -10.12 0.65 -51.99
N GLN A 242 -10.08 0.71 -50.65
CA GLN A 242 -9.09 1.48 -49.90
C GLN A 242 -8.58 0.71 -48.68
N VAL A 243 -7.35 0.21 -48.79
CA VAL A 243 -6.71 -0.58 -47.73
C VAL A 243 -5.62 0.25 -47.06
N ALA A 244 -5.76 0.48 -45.75
CA ALA A 244 -4.73 1.15 -44.95
C ALA A 244 -4.00 0.15 -44.05
N ARG A 245 -2.68 0.31 -43.93
CA ARG A 245 -1.81 -0.45 -43.03
C ARG A 245 -0.90 0.48 -42.22
N HIS A 246 -0.85 0.22 -40.92
CA HIS A 246 -0.11 1.01 -39.94
C HIS A 246 0.85 0.10 -39.17
N TYR A 247 2.14 0.19 -39.46
CA TYR A 247 3.15 -0.69 -38.90
C TYR A 247 3.89 -0.04 -37.72
N PHE A 248 4.06 -0.77 -36.62
CA PHE A 248 4.90 -0.34 -35.49
C PHE A 248 6.16 -1.19 -35.47
N LEU A 249 7.29 -0.57 -35.75
CA LEU A 249 8.57 -1.28 -35.83
C LEU A 249 9.19 -1.40 -34.45
N GLU A 250 9.58 -2.61 -34.09
CA GLU A 250 10.30 -2.88 -32.85
C GLU A 250 11.81 -2.65 -33.04
N PRO A 251 12.47 -1.86 -32.17
CA PRO A 251 13.92 -1.73 -32.21
C PRO A 251 14.61 -3.09 -32.02
N GLN A 252 15.71 -3.30 -32.74
CA GLN A 252 16.64 -4.38 -32.43
C GLN A 252 17.26 -4.12 -31.05
N GLN A 253 17.56 -5.18 -30.32
CA GLN A 253 18.09 -5.08 -28.96
C GLN A 253 19.62 -5.18 -28.98
N GLY A 254 20.27 -4.46 -28.07
CA GLY A 254 21.63 -4.72 -27.61
C GLY A 254 21.61 -5.23 -26.17
N MET A 255 22.71 -5.77 -25.68
CA MET A 255 22.82 -6.32 -24.32
C MET A 255 23.82 -5.52 -23.49
N ILE A 256 23.43 -5.18 -22.26
CA ILE A 256 24.35 -4.67 -21.25
C ILE A 256 24.48 -5.70 -20.13
N THR A 257 25.70 -6.06 -19.79
CA THR A 257 26.00 -6.87 -18.59
C THR A 257 26.50 -5.93 -17.49
N ILE A 258 25.74 -5.82 -16.39
CA ILE A 258 26.08 -4.96 -15.25
C ILE A 258 26.50 -5.81 -14.04
N ASN A 259 27.77 -5.68 -13.65
CA ASN A 259 28.31 -6.26 -12.42
C ASN A 259 28.54 -5.12 -11.42
N VAL A 260 28.09 -5.28 -10.17
CA VAL A 260 28.20 -4.24 -9.14
C VAL A 260 28.88 -4.76 -7.89
N GLN A 261 29.78 -3.94 -7.33
CA GLN A 261 30.35 -4.16 -6.01
C GLN A 261 30.44 -2.81 -5.26
N PRO A 262 29.92 -2.70 -4.04
CA PRO A 262 29.10 -3.71 -3.34
C PRO A 262 27.68 -3.80 -3.92
N ASP A 263 26.98 -4.90 -3.60
CA ASP A 263 25.58 -5.17 -3.97
C ASP A 263 24.56 -4.38 -3.13
N GLY A 264 23.27 -4.53 -3.43
CA GLY A 264 22.16 -3.94 -2.64
C GLY A 264 21.92 -2.44 -2.83
N GLY A 265 22.59 -1.79 -3.78
CA GLY A 265 22.28 -0.44 -4.26
C GLY A 265 21.15 -0.39 -5.30
N SER A 266 20.75 0.83 -5.68
CA SER A 266 19.76 1.09 -6.74
C SER A 266 20.45 1.30 -8.08
N LEU A 267 20.09 0.48 -9.07
CA LEU A 267 20.51 0.59 -10.46
C LEU A 267 19.36 1.14 -11.30
N LEU A 268 19.59 2.27 -11.97
CA LEU A 268 18.68 2.85 -12.94
C LEU A 268 19.34 2.87 -14.33
N ILE A 269 18.62 2.43 -15.35
CA ILE A 269 19.04 2.52 -16.76
C ILE A 269 17.98 3.29 -17.53
N GLY A 270 18.34 4.45 -18.08
CA GLY A 270 17.38 5.34 -18.74
C GLY A 270 16.34 5.95 -17.81
N GLY A 271 16.56 5.90 -16.49
CA GLY A 271 15.60 6.34 -15.46
C GLY A 271 14.81 5.20 -14.83
N GLU A 272 14.78 4.02 -15.47
CA GLU A 272 14.00 2.87 -15.01
C GLU A 272 14.81 1.95 -14.09
N PRO A 273 14.22 1.44 -12.99
CA PRO A 273 14.89 0.52 -12.06
C PRO A 273 15.13 -0.85 -12.69
N LYS A 274 16.35 -1.36 -12.55
CA LYS A 274 16.78 -2.68 -13.04
C LYS A 274 17.57 -3.43 -11.97
N LYS A 275 17.63 -4.76 -12.10
CA LYS A 275 18.55 -5.59 -11.32
C LYS A 275 19.89 -5.73 -12.07
N PRO A 276 21.05 -5.75 -11.39
CA PRO A 276 22.33 -6.11 -12.00
C PRO A 276 22.27 -7.48 -12.69
N GLY A 277 23.08 -7.68 -13.73
CA GLY A 277 23.05 -8.84 -14.63
C GLY A 277 22.93 -8.44 -16.10
N ASP A 278 22.48 -9.37 -16.93
CA ASP A 278 22.27 -9.16 -18.37
C ASP A 278 20.93 -8.47 -18.63
N ILE A 279 20.99 -7.32 -19.31
CA ILE A 279 19.84 -6.44 -19.55
C ILE A 279 19.79 -6.10 -21.03
N SER A 280 18.69 -6.48 -21.70
CA SER A 280 18.42 -6.04 -23.06
C SER A 280 17.89 -4.60 -23.08
N ILE A 281 18.41 -3.79 -23.99
CA ILE A 281 17.98 -2.41 -24.23
C ILE A 281 17.87 -2.15 -25.73
N ASP A 282 17.04 -1.17 -26.12
CA ASP A 282 16.89 -0.81 -27.53
C ASP A 282 18.24 -0.30 -28.09
N ALA A 283 18.68 -0.90 -29.19
CA ALA A 283 19.86 -0.45 -29.89
C ALA A 283 19.64 0.97 -30.46
N ASN A 284 20.73 1.67 -30.70
CA ASN A 284 20.79 3.04 -31.21
C ASN A 284 20.16 4.12 -30.32
N SER A 285 19.60 3.75 -29.16
CA SER A 285 19.15 4.66 -28.11
C SER A 285 20.27 4.94 -27.09
N THR A 286 20.31 6.16 -26.55
CA THR A 286 21.28 6.55 -25.51
C THR A 286 20.66 6.40 -24.13
N TYR A 287 21.25 5.55 -23.29
CA TYR A 287 20.82 5.32 -21.92
C TYR A 287 21.84 5.91 -20.93
N THR A 288 21.34 6.39 -19.79
CA THR A 288 22.19 6.71 -18.65
C THR A 288 22.11 5.58 -17.64
N ILE A 289 23.25 4.96 -17.34
CA ILE A 289 23.43 4.00 -16.26
C ILE A 289 23.79 4.78 -15.01
N ARG A 290 22.95 4.67 -13.97
CA ARG A 290 23.18 5.25 -12.65
C ARG A 290 23.14 4.13 -11.62
N TYR A 291 24.20 4.01 -10.82
CA TYR A 291 24.21 3.10 -9.67
C TYR A 291 24.52 3.88 -8.40
N GLN A 292 23.66 3.75 -7.39
CA GLN A 292 23.80 4.47 -6.12
C GLN A 292 23.57 3.52 -4.95
N LYS A 293 24.43 3.61 -3.93
CA LYS A 293 24.27 2.90 -2.66
C LYS A 293 24.55 3.86 -1.50
N PRO A 294 23.70 3.93 -0.47
CA PRO A 294 23.98 4.73 0.72
C PRO A 294 25.35 4.40 1.33
N GLY A 295 26.14 5.42 1.68
CA GLY A 295 27.50 5.26 2.18
C GLY A 295 28.58 5.09 1.11
N TYR A 296 28.25 5.24 -0.17
CA TYR A 296 29.19 5.11 -1.29
C TYR A 296 29.02 6.25 -2.30
N PHE A 297 30.10 6.60 -3.00
CA PHE A 297 30.03 7.48 -4.16
C PHE A 297 29.20 6.82 -5.28
N GLY A 298 28.28 7.56 -5.88
CA GLY A 298 27.46 7.06 -6.99
C GLY A 298 28.25 6.94 -8.30
N PHE A 299 27.85 5.99 -9.14
CA PHE A 299 28.33 5.82 -10.51
C PHE A 299 27.33 6.41 -11.51
N LEU A 300 27.82 7.07 -12.55
CA LEU A 300 27.02 7.64 -13.64
C LEU A 300 27.78 7.52 -14.97
N LYS A 301 27.19 6.87 -15.97
CA LYS A 301 27.76 6.76 -17.32
C LYS A 301 26.67 6.74 -18.39
N LYS A 302 26.90 7.37 -19.54
CA LYS A 302 26.03 7.24 -20.73
C LYS A 302 26.54 6.14 -21.65
N VAL A 303 25.62 5.39 -22.26
CA VAL A 303 25.91 4.29 -23.20
C VAL A 303 24.92 4.32 -24.38
N LYS A 304 25.39 3.95 -25.56
CA LYS A 304 24.60 3.68 -26.77
C LYS A 304 25.14 2.39 -27.37
N LEU A 305 24.28 1.44 -27.68
CA LEU A 305 24.65 0.14 -28.27
C LEU A 305 24.23 0.07 -29.73
N LYS A 306 24.99 -0.65 -30.55
CA LYS A 306 24.57 -1.11 -31.88
C LYS A 306 23.68 -2.35 -31.77
N PRO A 307 22.89 -2.68 -32.80
CA PRO A 307 22.11 -3.91 -32.82
C PRO A 307 22.97 -5.15 -32.58
N GLY A 308 22.55 -6.01 -31.64
CA GLY A 308 23.30 -7.23 -31.25
C GLY A 308 24.61 -6.99 -30.50
N GLU A 309 25.00 -5.75 -30.21
CA GLU A 309 26.20 -5.45 -29.42
C GLU A 309 25.98 -5.80 -27.95
N THR A 310 26.96 -6.49 -27.35
CA THR A 310 27.02 -6.73 -25.91
C THR A 310 28.10 -5.86 -25.29
N LYS A 311 27.79 -5.17 -24.19
CA LYS A 311 28.76 -4.33 -23.46
C LYS A 311 28.71 -4.56 -21.96
N GLU A 312 29.86 -4.78 -21.36
CA GLU A 312 29.99 -5.04 -19.93
C GLU A 312 30.36 -3.76 -19.14
N PHE A 313 29.78 -3.60 -17.95
CA PHE A 313 30.16 -2.58 -16.97
C PHE A 313 30.40 -3.20 -15.60
N ASN A 314 31.65 -3.12 -15.14
CA ASN A 314 32.07 -3.49 -13.79
C ASN A 314 32.09 -2.25 -12.89
N ILE A 315 31.05 -2.07 -12.08
CA ILE A 315 30.83 -0.89 -11.23
C ILE A 315 31.29 -1.16 -9.80
N ASN A 316 32.47 -0.63 -9.46
CA ASN A 316 33.04 -0.73 -8.12
C ASN A 316 32.92 0.60 -7.36
N LEU A 317 31.94 0.72 -6.45
CA LEU A 317 31.73 1.94 -5.69
C LEU A 317 32.71 2.06 -4.51
N LYS A 318 33.28 3.26 -4.35
CA LYS A 318 34.12 3.59 -3.20
C LYS A 318 33.26 4.12 -2.05
N ARG A 319 33.58 3.73 -0.81
CA ARG A 319 32.89 4.23 0.39
C ARG A 319 33.06 5.75 0.52
N GLU A 320 31.97 6.44 0.83
CA GLU A 320 31.97 7.86 1.13
C GLU A 320 31.92 8.07 2.66
N TYR A 321 32.80 8.94 3.14
CA TYR A 321 32.85 9.35 4.54
C TYR A 321 32.76 10.87 4.62
N GLY A 322 32.04 11.38 5.62
CA GLY A 322 31.98 12.79 5.95
C GLY A 322 32.60 13.08 7.32
N GLU A 323 33.13 14.27 7.47
CA GLU A 323 33.65 14.76 8.74
C GLU A 323 32.52 15.38 9.57
N VAL A 324 32.44 15.06 10.85
CA VAL A 324 31.46 15.58 11.80
C VAL A 324 32.18 16.12 13.02
N SER A 325 32.19 17.43 13.18
CA SER A 325 32.74 18.12 14.36
C SER A 325 31.62 18.39 15.37
N ILE A 326 31.82 17.93 16.60
CA ILE A 326 30.80 17.91 17.66
C ILE A 326 31.35 18.67 18.85
N THR A 327 30.65 19.72 19.27
CA THR A 327 31.00 20.52 20.44
C THR A 327 29.79 20.65 21.36
N SER A 328 30.02 20.67 22.68
CA SER A 328 28.97 20.98 23.62
C SER A 328 29.42 21.78 24.83
N LYS A 329 28.44 22.43 25.47
CA LYS A 329 28.60 23.08 26.77
C LYS A 329 27.52 22.56 27.72
N PRO A 330 27.88 21.95 28.88
CA PRO A 330 29.23 21.48 29.25
C PRO A 330 29.75 20.35 28.33
N GLU A 331 31.00 19.93 28.56
CA GLU A 331 31.57 18.74 27.94
C GLU A 331 30.69 17.50 28.20
N ALA A 332 30.36 16.77 27.14
CA ALA A 332 29.50 15.60 27.19
C ALA A 332 30.13 14.42 26.44
N GLU A 333 29.77 13.21 26.85
CA GLU A 333 30.15 11.98 26.16
C GLU A 333 29.32 11.84 24.87
N VAL A 334 29.99 11.56 23.75
CA VAL A 334 29.40 11.45 22.42
C VAL A 334 29.18 9.97 22.09
N PHE A 335 27.95 9.64 21.73
CA PHE A 335 27.55 8.32 21.28
C PHE A 335 27.14 8.39 19.80
N VAL A 336 27.74 7.54 18.96
CA VAL A 336 27.33 7.37 17.57
C VAL A 336 26.69 6.01 17.43
N THR A 337 25.42 5.97 17.02
CA THR A 337 24.64 4.73 16.88
C THR A 337 24.63 3.86 18.16
N GLY A 338 24.69 4.51 19.32
CA GLY A 338 24.68 3.85 20.64
C GLY A 338 26.05 3.44 21.19
N LYS A 339 27.14 3.57 20.43
CA LYS A 339 28.51 3.30 20.90
C LYS A 339 29.19 4.60 21.34
N SER A 340 29.84 4.58 22.51
CA SER A 340 30.64 5.73 22.97
C SER A 340 31.82 5.97 22.03
N GLN A 341 32.12 7.23 21.73
CA GLN A 341 33.21 7.67 20.84
C GLN A 341 34.18 8.64 21.53
N GLY A 342 33.95 8.99 22.80
CA GLY A 342 34.75 9.97 23.55
C GLY A 342 33.92 11.17 24.01
N PHE A 343 34.58 12.28 24.35
CA PHE A 343 33.98 13.49 24.90
C PHE A 343 34.15 14.69 23.98
N THR A 344 33.23 15.65 24.01
CA THR A 344 33.31 16.89 23.22
C THR A 344 34.40 17.84 23.73
N PRO A 345 35.11 18.61 22.88
CA PRO A 345 34.98 18.67 21.43
C PRO A 345 35.58 17.43 20.75
N LEU A 346 34.84 16.87 19.78
CA LEU A 346 35.21 15.64 19.10
C LEU A 346 34.93 15.75 17.60
N THR A 347 35.90 15.42 16.77
CA THR A 347 35.73 15.32 15.32
C THR A 347 35.80 13.87 14.89
N LEU A 348 34.77 13.40 14.19
CA LEU A 348 34.64 12.01 13.73
C LEU A 348 34.53 11.95 12.22
N ARG A 349 35.17 10.93 11.63
CA ARG A 349 34.99 10.58 10.22
C ARG A 349 33.97 9.45 10.13
N LEU A 350 32.74 9.79 9.76
CA LEU A 350 31.60 8.87 9.77
C LEU A 350 31.18 8.48 8.36
N PRO A 351 30.72 7.23 8.12
CA PRO A 351 30.25 6.82 6.82
C PRO A 351 29.00 7.61 6.43
N ALA A 352 28.85 7.91 5.13
CA ALA A 352 27.78 8.70 4.54
C ALA A 352 26.43 7.98 4.49
N ILE A 353 26.01 7.46 5.63
CA ILE A 353 24.69 6.88 5.92
C ILE A 353 24.09 7.63 7.11
N SER A 354 22.81 7.40 7.40
CA SER A 354 22.15 8.04 8.55
C SER A 354 22.85 7.66 9.86
N GLN A 355 23.37 8.66 10.56
CA GLN A 355 24.03 8.55 11.86
C GLN A 355 23.19 9.22 12.92
N LYS A 356 22.88 8.48 14.00
CA LYS A 356 22.27 9.04 15.21
C LYS A 356 23.39 9.37 16.22
N ILE A 357 23.52 10.64 16.55
CA ILE A 357 24.54 11.18 17.45
C ILE A 357 23.86 11.68 18.71
N SER A 358 24.20 11.10 19.86
CA SER A 358 23.66 11.49 21.16
C SER A 358 24.76 11.99 22.08
N LEU A 359 24.53 13.12 22.73
CA LEU A 359 25.42 13.70 23.73
C LEU A 359 24.83 13.47 25.11
N LYS A 360 25.56 12.77 25.97
CA LYS A 360 25.13 12.39 27.31
C LYS A 360 26.06 12.95 28.37
N LYS A 361 25.49 13.46 29.46
CA LYS A 361 26.21 13.85 30.67
C LYS A 361 25.30 13.62 31.88
N THR A 362 25.83 13.02 32.94
CA THR A 362 25.10 12.80 34.19
C THR A 362 24.53 14.10 34.74
N GLY A 363 23.22 14.11 35.06
CA GLY A 363 22.49 15.30 35.54
C GLY A 363 21.95 16.22 34.43
N TYR A 364 22.25 15.93 33.17
CA TYR A 364 21.82 16.73 32.01
C TYR A 364 20.91 15.93 31.10
N ARG A 365 20.00 16.63 30.40
CA ARG A 365 19.15 16.01 29.41
C ARG A 365 19.97 15.64 28.17
N THR A 366 19.82 14.39 27.72
CA THR A 366 20.50 13.90 26.52
C THR A 366 20.02 14.69 25.30
N VAL A 367 20.97 15.20 24.52
CA VAL A 367 20.70 15.84 23.23
C VAL A 367 20.97 14.82 22.13
N THR A 368 20.03 14.63 21.21
CA THR A 368 20.18 13.69 20.09
C THR A 368 19.96 14.41 18.76
N ASN A 369 20.84 14.16 17.81
CA ASN A 369 20.76 14.68 16.45
C ASN A 369 20.97 13.55 15.44
N THR A 370 20.27 13.61 14.31
CA THR A 370 20.39 12.61 13.23
C THR A 370 20.84 13.32 11.96
N LEU A 371 21.91 12.84 11.33
CA LEU A 371 22.43 13.42 10.09
C LEU A 371 23.03 12.36 9.17
N ILE A 372 23.14 12.68 7.89
CA ILE A 372 23.89 11.87 6.91
C ILE A 372 25.18 12.64 6.60
N PRO A 373 26.36 12.17 7.04
CA PRO A 373 27.64 12.82 6.74
C PRO A 373 27.90 12.81 5.23
N THR A 374 28.61 13.81 4.71
CA THR A 374 29.03 13.83 3.30
C THR A 374 30.48 14.26 3.18
N SER A 375 31.16 13.80 2.13
CA SER A 375 32.54 14.23 1.83
C SER A 375 32.63 15.68 1.32
N LYS A 376 31.50 16.25 0.89
CA LYS A 376 31.43 17.58 0.26
C LYS A 376 31.64 18.72 1.25
N LYS A 377 31.16 18.57 2.49
CA LYS A 377 31.27 19.59 3.53
C LYS A 377 31.28 18.96 4.93
N PRO A 378 32.08 19.49 5.86
CA PRO A 378 32.05 19.04 7.25
C PRO A 378 30.71 19.43 7.90
N HIS A 379 30.17 18.52 8.70
CA HIS A 379 29.00 18.80 9.53
C HIS A 379 29.44 19.28 10.91
N VAL A 380 28.79 20.31 11.42
CA VAL A 380 29.07 20.85 12.75
C VAL A 380 27.85 20.69 13.63
N ILE A 381 28.01 19.96 14.75
CA ILE A 381 27.02 19.88 15.83
C ILE A 381 27.51 20.75 16.97
N LYS A 382 26.71 21.75 17.35
CA LYS A 382 26.91 22.54 18.57
C LYS A 382 25.70 22.33 19.48
N ALA A 383 25.94 21.85 20.70
CA ALA A 383 24.87 21.58 21.65
C ALA A 383 25.11 22.29 22.99
N VAL A 384 24.05 22.84 23.57
CA VAL A 384 24.05 23.27 24.98
C VAL A 384 23.21 22.26 25.74
N LEU A 385 23.85 21.50 26.63
CA LEU A 385 23.14 20.55 27.48
C LEU A 385 22.57 21.33 28.65
N LEU A 386 21.25 21.25 28.81
CA LEU A 386 20.54 21.78 29.98
C LEU A 386 20.50 20.71 31.07
N THR A 387 20.56 21.14 32.34
CA THR A 387 20.26 20.22 33.44
C THR A 387 18.84 19.70 33.27
N GLU A 388 18.54 18.53 33.82
CA GLU A 388 17.18 17.98 33.73
C GLU A 388 16.15 18.94 34.34
N PHE A 389 16.52 19.65 35.41
CA PHE A 389 15.73 20.70 36.04
C PHE A 389 15.45 21.88 35.10
N ASP A 390 16.49 22.50 34.52
CA ASP A 390 16.35 23.67 33.64
C ASP A 390 15.57 23.31 32.37
N ALA A 391 15.78 22.10 31.86
CA ALA A 391 15.07 21.60 30.70
C ALA A 391 13.59 21.31 30.98
N ARG A 392 13.19 21.04 32.24
CA ARG A 392 11.76 20.95 32.64
C ARG A 392 11.13 22.33 32.78
N GLN A 393 11.83 23.28 33.41
CA GLN A 393 11.37 24.66 33.52
C GLN A 393 11.17 25.30 32.14
N LYS A 394 12.15 25.15 31.23
CA LYS A 394 12.06 25.68 29.86
C LYS A 394 10.84 25.13 29.09
N ASN A 395 10.41 23.91 29.41
CA ASN A 395 9.25 23.27 28.79
C ASN A 395 7.93 23.59 29.50
N GLY A 396 7.91 24.52 30.47
CA GLY A 396 6.70 24.95 31.17
C GLY A 396 6.11 23.91 32.12
N LYS A 397 6.87 22.88 32.53
CA LYS A 397 6.39 21.89 33.50
C LYS A 397 6.61 22.41 34.93
N PRO A 398 5.62 22.32 35.83
CA PRO A 398 5.80 22.69 37.24
C PRO A 398 6.88 21.82 37.88
N SER A 399 7.54 22.35 38.92
CA SER A 399 8.54 21.59 39.67
C SER A 399 7.86 20.43 40.41
N PHE A 400 8.59 19.35 40.68
CA PHE A 400 8.00 18.21 41.38
C PHE A 400 7.55 18.60 42.79
N ALA A 401 8.31 19.46 43.49
CA ALA A 401 7.90 20.03 44.76
C ALA A 401 6.53 20.74 44.67
N GLN A 402 6.31 21.52 43.60
CA GLN A 402 5.03 22.18 43.34
C GLN A 402 3.91 21.16 43.09
N THR A 403 4.17 20.05 42.39
CA THR A 403 3.18 18.96 42.21
C THR A 403 2.80 18.26 43.52
N LEU A 404 3.65 18.37 44.56
CA LEU A 404 3.35 17.89 45.91
C LEU A 404 2.67 18.96 46.80
N GLY A 405 2.41 20.15 46.26
CA GLY A 405 1.90 21.29 47.03
C GLY A 405 2.94 21.91 47.97
N ILE A 406 4.24 21.66 47.74
CA ILE A 406 5.32 22.34 48.47
C ILE A 406 5.55 23.70 47.80
N ASP A 407 4.88 24.74 48.30
CA ASP A 407 5.06 26.12 47.83
C ASP A 407 6.38 26.70 48.38
N MET A 408 7.29 27.08 47.48
CA MET A 408 8.62 27.58 47.80
C MET A 408 8.69 29.09 47.57
N ARG A 409 9.22 29.83 48.54
CA ARG A 409 9.36 31.29 48.49
C ARG A 409 10.82 31.73 48.47
N PRO A 410 11.22 32.69 47.61
CA PRO A 410 12.60 33.13 47.54
C PRO A 410 12.89 34.20 48.59
N PHE A 411 14.11 34.18 49.12
CA PHE A 411 14.65 35.15 50.06
C PHE A 411 16.09 35.49 49.69
N ALA A 412 16.47 36.74 49.99
CA ALA A 412 17.83 37.24 49.91
C ALA A 412 18.29 37.61 51.33
N PRO A 413 18.86 36.64 52.08
CA PRO A 413 19.31 36.89 53.43
C PRO A 413 20.38 37.99 53.48
N SER A 414 20.28 38.87 54.48
CA SER A 414 21.26 39.93 54.74
C SER A 414 22.04 39.61 56.00
N ALA A 415 23.25 40.18 56.13
CA ALA A 415 24.03 40.03 57.35
C ALA A 415 23.23 40.45 58.60
N PHE A 416 23.38 39.68 59.68
CA PHE A 416 22.79 39.96 60.99
C PHE A 416 23.56 39.23 62.10
N THR A 417 23.25 39.55 63.35
CA THR A 417 23.77 38.83 64.51
C THR A 417 22.76 37.79 64.97
N MET A 418 23.08 36.50 64.81
CA MET A 418 22.32 35.36 65.34
C MET A 418 22.53 35.23 66.86
N GLY A 419 21.58 34.67 67.60
CA GLY A 419 21.61 34.50 69.07
C GLY A 419 21.12 35.72 69.86
N SER A 420 21.10 35.64 71.19
CA SER A 420 20.52 36.68 72.06
C SER A 420 21.60 37.44 72.84
N PRO A 421 21.41 38.75 73.08
CA PRO A 421 22.34 39.54 73.89
C PRO A 421 22.32 39.09 75.35
N PRO A 422 23.41 39.26 76.12
CA PRO A 422 23.53 38.75 77.48
C PRO A 422 22.41 39.18 78.45
N ASN A 423 21.81 40.34 78.21
CA ASN A 423 20.75 40.93 79.02
C ASN A 423 19.31 40.59 78.53
N GLU A 424 19.14 39.79 77.48
CA GLU A 424 17.80 39.39 77.03
C GLU A 424 17.13 38.46 78.05
N GLN A 425 15.98 38.87 78.55
CA GLN A 425 15.22 38.09 79.53
C GLN A 425 14.88 36.68 78.97
N GLY A 426 15.13 35.66 79.77
CA GLY A 426 14.87 34.26 79.40
C GLY A 426 15.91 33.63 78.47
N ARG A 427 17.01 34.33 78.17
CA ARG A 427 18.19 33.82 77.45
C ARG A 427 18.79 32.58 78.13
N ARG A 428 19.23 31.62 77.32
CA ARG A 428 20.07 30.49 77.76
C ARG A 428 21.56 30.73 77.44
N ARG A 429 22.44 29.97 78.12
CA ARG A 429 23.91 30.11 77.96
C ARG A 429 24.41 29.75 76.56
N ASN A 430 23.70 28.88 75.84
CA ASN A 430 24.05 28.38 74.50
C ASN A 430 23.67 29.33 73.35
N GLU A 431 23.02 30.46 73.67
CA GLU A 431 22.57 31.47 72.69
C GLU A 431 23.63 32.56 72.52
N PHE A 432 24.77 32.18 71.93
CA PHE A 432 25.87 33.09 71.64
C PHE A 432 25.52 34.06 70.51
N GLN A 433 25.97 35.31 70.63
CA GLN A 433 25.84 36.29 69.54
C GLN A 433 26.88 36.02 68.46
N ILE A 434 26.45 35.60 67.28
CA ILE A 434 27.34 35.22 66.17
C ILE A 434 27.05 36.15 64.98
N PRO A 435 28.04 36.95 64.53
CA PRO A 435 27.89 37.73 63.30
C PRO A 435 27.91 36.78 62.10
N VAL A 436 26.81 36.78 61.34
CA VAL A 436 26.65 35.93 60.16
C VAL A 436 26.32 36.76 58.94
N SER A 437 26.80 36.30 57.79
CA SER A 437 26.47 36.86 56.47
C SER A 437 26.19 35.73 55.48
N PHE A 438 25.56 36.07 54.35
CA PHE A 438 25.08 35.08 53.39
C PHE A 438 25.57 35.44 52.01
N SER A 439 26.11 34.47 51.28
CA SER A 439 26.60 34.67 49.91
C SER A 439 25.57 34.27 48.84
N ARG A 440 24.48 33.61 49.25
CA ARG A 440 23.51 32.98 48.34
C ARG A 440 22.07 33.32 48.73
N ASN A 441 21.24 33.50 47.71
CA ASN A 441 19.79 33.54 47.88
C ASN A 441 19.24 32.13 48.11
N ILE A 442 18.13 32.03 48.82
CA ILE A 442 17.51 30.75 49.18
C ILE A 442 16.03 30.73 48.78
N TRP A 443 15.56 29.55 48.43
CA TRP A 443 14.14 29.22 48.39
C TRP A 443 13.79 28.44 49.65
N VAL A 444 12.65 28.71 50.27
CA VAL A 444 12.21 28.05 51.51
C VAL A 444 10.75 27.64 51.39
N SER A 445 10.39 26.45 51.85
CA SER A 445 9.00 26.02 51.87
C SER A 445 8.20 26.91 52.83
N ARG A 446 7.03 27.35 52.37
CA ARG A 446 6.18 28.29 53.13
C ARG A 446 5.67 27.70 54.43
N HIS A 447 5.51 26.39 54.46
CA HIS A 447 5.03 25.61 55.58
C HIS A 447 6.09 24.58 55.99
N GLU A 448 5.92 24.02 57.17
CA GLU A 448 6.52 22.74 57.56
C GLU A 448 6.11 21.65 56.55
N ILE A 449 6.96 20.65 56.34
CA ILE A 449 6.62 19.52 55.47
C ILE A 449 5.49 18.72 56.12
N THR A 450 4.41 18.48 55.38
CA THR A 450 3.24 17.77 55.91
C THR A 450 3.42 16.26 55.87
N GLU A 451 2.61 15.54 56.65
CA GLU A 451 2.56 14.08 56.60
C GLU A 451 2.26 13.58 55.17
N ALA A 452 1.32 14.22 54.45
CA ALA A 452 0.97 13.86 53.07
C ALA A 452 2.12 14.10 52.06
N GLN A 453 2.94 15.14 52.26
CA GLN A 453 4.12 15.39 51.43
C GLN A 453 5.21 14.35 51.74
N PHE A 454 5.47 14.07 53.02
CA PHE A 454 6.46 13.09 53.44
C PHE A 454 6.08 11.66 53.04
N GLN A 455 4.78 11.34 52.98
CA GLN A 455 4.30 10.03 52.53
C GLN A 455 4.79 9.65 51.12
N ARG A 456 5.06 10.63 50.26
CA ARG A 456 5.59 10.37 48.92
C ARG A 456 7.03 9.85 48.93
N PHE A 457 7.77 10.11 50.01
CA PHE A 457 9.10 9.58 50.27
C PHE A 457 9.03 8.28 51.08
N ASP A 458 8.21 8.24 52.13
CA ASP A 458 8.00 7.08 52.99
C ASP A 458 6.50 6.71 53.03
N PRO A 459 6.07 5.70 52.24
CA PRO A 459 4.67 5.30 52.13
C PRO A 459 4.00 4.92 53.46
N ASN A 460 4.77 4.58 54.51
CA ASN A 460 4.24 4.27 55.83
C ASN A 460 3.79 5.51 56.61
N SER A 461 4.12 6.71 56.14
CA SER A 461 3.64 7.95 56.74
C SER A 461 2.14 8.15 56.51
N LYS A 462 1.47 8.78 57.48
CA LYS A 462 0.06 9.19 57.38
C LYS A 462 -0.14 10.20 56.24
N LYS A 463 -1.38 10.33 55.78
CA LYS A 463 -1.79 11.31 54.77
C LYS A 463 -2.70 12.35 55.40
N SER A 464 -2.13 13.41 55.94
CA SER A 464 -2.86 14.55 56.50
C SER A 464 -2.14 15.88 56.18
N THR A 465 -2.78 16.99 56.54
CA THR A 465 -2.21 18.35 56.46
C THR A 465 -1.44 18.75 57.72
N LEU A 466 -1.31 17.86 58.70
CA LEU A 466 -0.47 18.08 59.89
C LEU A 466 1.02 18.09 59.50
N PRO A 467 1.87 18.83 60.23
CA PRO A 467 3.31 18.78 60.04
C PRO A 467 3.83 17.36 60.32
N LYS A 468 4.82 16.92 59.54
CA LYS A 468 5.48 15.65 59.76
C LYS A 468 6.42 15.74 60.96
N THR A 469 6.09 15.02 62.02
CA THR A 469 6.94 14.85 63.22
C THR A 469 7.38 13.40 63.41
N SER A 470 7.99 13.11 64.56
CA SER A 470 8.51 11.77 64.91
C SER A 470 9.47 11.23 63.86
N ILE A 471 10.31 12.12 63.34
CA ILE A 471 11.40 11.79 62.42
C ILE A 471 12.73 12.29 62.95
N SER A 472 13.77 11.51 62.67
CA SER A 472 15.15 11.92 62.92
C SER A 472 15.59 12.99 61.92
N TRP A 473 16.62 13.75 62.29
CA TRP A 473 17.31 14.67 61.38
C TRP A 473 17.77 13.95 60.09
N MET A 474 18.23 12.70 60.22
CA MET A 474 18.66 11.86 59.09
C MET A 474 17.52 11.62 58.08
N GLN A 475 16.31 11.32 58.56
CA GLN A 475 15.15 11.13 57.69
C GLN A 475 14.75 12.43 56.99
N ALA A 476 14.84 13.57 57.68
CA ALA A 476 14.59 14.89 57.08
C ALA A 476 15.62 15.23 55.98
N ALA A 477 16.91 14.95 56.23
CA ALA A 477 17.99 15.10 55.25
C ALA A 477 17.82 14.14 54.04
N ALA A 478 17.40 12.89 54.29
CA ALA A 478 17.11 11.92 53.25
C ALA A 478 15.91 12.35 52.38
N PHE A 479 14.85 12.90 52.98
CA PHE A 479 13.72 13.50 52.25
C PHE A 479 14.19 14.63 51.33
N CYS A 480 15.07 15.51 51.80
CA CYS A 480 15.63 16.60 51.00
C CYS A 480 16.42 16.07 49.77
N ASN A 481 17.24 15.04 49.98
CA ASN A 481 17.96 14.37 48.89
C ASN A 481 17.01 13.69 47.91
N TRP A 482 15.98 13.00 48.40
CA TRP A 482 14.96 12.38 47.56
C TRP A 482 14.23 13.43 46.72
N LEU A 483 13.79 14.54 47.33
CA LEU A 483 13.13 15.63 46.63
C LEU A 483 14.02 16.24 45.54
N SER A 484 15.33 16.36 45.82
CA SER A 484 16.34 16.78 44.83
C SER A 484 16.41 15.81 43.65
N GLN A 485 16.42 14.50 43.92
CA GLN A 485 16.46 13.49 42.86
C GLN A 485 15.22 13.52 41.96
N GLN A 486 14.03 13.72 42.52
CA GLN A 486 12.79 13.79 41.73
C GLN A 486 12.81 14.97 40.73
N GLU A 487 13.54 16.03 41.07
CA GLU A 487 13.72 17.21 40.24
C GLU A 487 15.00 17.18 39.38
N GLY A 488 15.83 16.13 39.49
CA GLY A 488 17.11 16.03 38.79
C GLY A 488 18.18 17.00 39.31
N LEU A 489 18.05 17.47 40.55
CA LEU A 489 19.01 18.35 41.21
C LEU A 489 20.13 17.55 41.90
N PRO A 490 21.35 18.10 42.01
CA PRO A 490 22.41 17.51 42.83
C PRO A 490 21.98 17.38 44.29
N LYS A 491 22.30 16.23 44.92
CA LYS A 491 22.07 16.00 46.35
C LYS A 491 22.94 16.94 47.18
N PHE A 492 22.35 17.54 48.23
CA PHE A 492 23.10 18.35 49.19
C PHE A 492 23.81 17.48 50.23
N TYR A 493 23.17 16.40 50.69
CA TYR A 493 23.74 15.52 51.70
C TYR A 493 24.46 14.32 51.07
N ASN A 494 25.70 14.05 51.47
CA ASN A 494 26.41 12.83 51.11
C ASN A 494 26.04 11.74 52.13
N ILE A 495 25.07 10.91 51.79
CA ILE A 495 24.61 9.81 52.66
C ILE A 495 25.31 8.51 52.25
N LYS A 496 26.04 7.90 53.19
CA LYS A 496 26.66 6.57 53.06
C LYS A 496 26.28 5.70 54.26
N ASN A 497 25.92 4.44 54.02
CA ASN A 497 25.55 3.48 55.08
C ASN A 497 24.52 4.05 56.09
N GLY A 498 23.52 4.79 55.58
CA GLY A 498 22.48 5.40 56.42
C GLY A 498 22.91 6.61 57.27
N ARG A 499 24.12 7.16 57.05
CA ARG A 499 24.62 8.34 57.76
C ARG A 499 25.08 9.44 56.79
N VAL A 500 24.94 10.69 57.20
CA VAL A 500 25.51 11.83 56.47
C VAL A 500 26.99 11.93 56.81
N ASP A 501 27.81 11.72 55.79
CA ASP A 501 29.28 11.76 55.81
C ASP A 501 29.83 13.12 55.36
N GLY A 502 28.99 13.99 54.81
CA GLY A 502 29.37 15.35 54.43
C GLY A 502 28.29 16.09 53.65
N TYR A 503 28.60 17.33 53.28
CA TYR A 503 27.71 18.23 52.54
C TYR A 503 28.34 18.63 51.21
N ASN A 504 27.57 18.58 50.13
CA ASN A 504 27.94 19.17 48.86
C ASN A 504 27.52 20.64 48.85
N ILE A 505 28.37 21.52 49.38
CA ILE A 505 28.07 22.95 49.54
C ILE A 505 27.75 23.63 48.21
N SER A 506 28.31 23.14 47.10
CA SER A 506 28.03 23.68 45.77
C SER A 506 26.63 23.33 45.23
N ALA A 507 26.00 22.27 45.75
CA ALA A 507 24.70 21.80 45.29
C ALA A 507 23.59 22.82 45.55
N ASN A 508 22.69 22.98 44.58
CA ASN A 508 21.47 23.77 44.68
C ASN A 508 20.21 22.90 44.85
N GLY A 509 20.39 21.65 45.29
CA GLY A 509 19.31 20.76 45.69
C GLY A 509 18.68 21.18 47.03
N TYR A 510 17.61 20.48 47.40
CA TYR A 510 16.92 20.67 48.67
C TYR A 510 17.79 20.23 49.85
N ARG A 511 17.63 20.94 50.95
CA ARG A 511 18.29 20.75 52.24
C ARG A 511 17.44 21.32 53.37
N LEU A 512 17.86 21.10 54.61
CA LEU A 512 17.36 21.85 55.76
C LEU A 512 17.95 23.27 55.74
N LEU A 513 17.21 24.22 56.33
CA LEU A 513 17.73 25.56 56.62
C LEU A 513 18.95 25.47 57.53
N THR A 514 19.91 26.37 57.42
CA THR A 514 20.86 26.55 58.52
C THR A 514 20.19 27.24 59.71
N GLU A 515 20.77 27.12 60.90
CA GLU A 515 20.29 27.82 62.08
C GLU A 515 20.25 29.34 61.85
N ALA A 516 21.28 29.86 61.18
CA ALA A 516 21.38 31.26 60.80
C ALA A 516 20.27 31.68 59.84
N GLU A 517 19.97 30.86 58.83
CA GLU A 517 18.88 31.14 57.89
C GLU A 517 17.51 31.11 58.59
N TRP A 518 17.27 30.10 59.42
CA TRP A 518 16.01 29.96 60.16
C TRP A 518 15.78 31.17 61.06
N GLU A 519 16.79 31.56 61.84
CA GLU A 519 16.66 32.69 62.77
C GLU A 519 16.58 34.03 62.04
N TRP A 520 17.30 34.20 60.93
CA TRP A 520 17.16 35.39 60.09
C TRP A 520 15.73 35.53 59.58
N LEU A 521 15.12 34.45 59.09
CA LEU A 521 13.72 34.43 58.64
C LEU A 521 12.77 34.80 59.80
N ALA A 522 12.93 34.17 60.96
CA ALA A 522 12.07 34.38 62.11
C ALA A 522 12.21 35.79 62.74
N ALA A 523 13.41 36.37 62.75
CA ALA A 523 13.73 37.53 63.58
C ALA A 523 14.05 38.81 62.80
N LYS A 524 14.53 38.74 61.56
CA LYS A 524 15.13 39.89 60.86
C LYS A 524 14.58 40.14 59.46
N ALA A 525 14.17 39.11 58.74
CA ALA A 525 13.68 39.21 57.38
C ALA A 525 12.50 40.21 57.28
N LYS A 526 12.61 41.19 56.38
CA LYS A 526 11.67 42.33 56.21
C LYS A 526 11.39 43.14 57.49
N ARG A 527 12.30 43.12 58.46
CA ARG A 527 12.24 43.93 59.68
C ARG A 527 13.45 44.88 59.72
N SER A 528 13.23 46.10 60.21
CA SER A 528 14.31 47.10 60.33
C SER A 528 15.38 46.65 61.33
N LYS A 529 14.97 46.05 62.44
CA LYS A 529 15.84 45.45 63.48
C LYS A 529 15.47 43.99 63.74
N LYS A 530 16.37 43.26 64.40
CA LYS A 530 16.10 41.91 64.90
C LYS A 530 15.02 41.96 65.99
N THR A 531 14.07 41.02 65.97
CA THR A 531 13.00 40.91 66.97
C THR A 531 13.18 39.71 67.90
N ARG A 532 12.80 39.89 69.16
CA ARG A 532 12.88 38.84 70.20
C ARG A 532 11.97 37.65 69.91
N PHE A 533 10.76 37.89 69.42
CA PHE A 533 9.77 36.90 68.99
C PHE A 533 9.47 37.05 67.50
N VAL A 534 8.84 36.04 66.91
CA VAL A 534 8.41 36.08 65.49
C VAL A 534 7.47 37.26 65.25
N TRP A 535 6.58 37.54 66.21
CA TRP A 535 5.62 38.65 66.12
C TRP A 535 6.17 40.02 66.52
N GLY A 536 7.42 40.13 66.97
CA GLY A 536 8.02 41.39 67.40
C GLY A 536 8.73 41.30 68.75
N ASP A 537 8.82 42.44 69.46
CA ASP A 537 9.49 42.54 70.76
C ASP A 537 8.53 42.51 71.95
N MET A 538 7.22 42.42 71.70
CA MET A 538 6.19 42.41 72.74
C MET A 538 6.14 41.05 73.43
N GLU A 539 6.25 41.05 74.76
CA GLU A 539 6.12 39.85 75.59
C GLU A 539 4.69 39.32 75.62
N ARG A 540 3.70 40.20 75.48
CA ARG A 540 2.30 39.82 75.28
C ARG A 540 2.17 39.05 73.96
N ILE A 541 1.71 37.80 74.07
CA ILE A 541 1.46 36.92 72.93
C ILE A 541 0.21 37.44 72.18
N PRO A 542 0.30 37.80 70.90
CA PRO A 542 -0.87 38.16 70.10
C PRO A 542 -1.82 36.97 69.96
N HIS A 543 -3.12 37.23 69.85
CA HIS A 543 -4.07 36.20 69.46
C HIS A 543 -3.72 35.62 68.09
N ASP A 544 -3.96 34.32 67.90
CA ASP A 544 -3.76 33.59 66.64
C ASP A 544 -2.35 33.69 66.06
N VAL A 545 -1.31 33.81 66.91
CA VAL A 545 0.08 33.95 66.44
C VAL A 545 0.71 32.63 66.01
N GLY A 546 0.24 31.51 66.57
CA GLY A 546 0.75 30.17 66.29
C GLY A 546 0.21 29.14 67.27
N ASN A 547 0.42 27.87 66.98
CA ASN A 547 0.04 26.77 67.87
C ASN A 547 1.07 26.59 68.99
N LEU A 548 0.69 26.83 70.24
CA LEU A 548 1.54 26.85 71.41
C LEU A 548 0.94 25.98 72.53
N SER A 549 1.60 25.88 73.68
CA SER A 549 0.98 25.22 74.85
C SER A 549 -0.08 26.15 75.46
N ASP A 550 -1.26 26.18 74.85
CA ASP A 550 -2.37 27.05 75.23
C ASP A 550 -3.10 26.58 76.50
N LYS A 551 -4.16 27.29 76.91
CA LYS A 551 -4.95 26.94 78.11
C LYS A 551 -5.54 25.51 78.11
N SER A 552 -5.70 24.87 76.96
CA SER A 552 -6.18 23.48 76.85
C SER A 552 -5.15 22.44 77.31
N ASN A 553 -3.90 22.86 77.50
CA ASN A 553 -2.80 22.06 78.07
C ASN A 553 -2.70 22.14 79.59
N LYS A 554 -3.61 22.85 80.27
CA LYS A 554 -3.69 22.90 81.74
C LYS A 554 -3.80 21.48 82.31
N GLY A 555 -2.84 21.10 83.17
CA GLY A 555 -2.75 19.77 83.78
C GLY A 555 -2.17 18.67 82.88
N LYS A 556 -1.92 18.94 81.59
CA LYS A 556 -1.25 18.02 80.66
C LYS A 556 0.24 18.34 80.49
N GLN A 557 0.60 19.61 80.61
CA GLN A 557 1.97 20.10 80.51
C GLN A 557 2.39 20.83 81.78
N PRO A 558 3.68 20.75 82.20
CA PRO A 558 4.17 21.49 83.36
C PRO A 558 4.08 23.01 83.21
N PHE A 559 4.15 23.51 81.97
CA PHE A 559 4.03 24.93 81.64
C PHE A 559 3.05 25.10 80.47
N TYR A 560 2.13 26.05 80.61
CA TYR A 560 1.18 26.44 79.59
C TYR A 560 0.90 27.95 79.71
N LEU A 561 0.35 28.53 78.65
CA LEU A 561 0.05 29.95 78.53
C LEU A 561 -1.40 30.20 78.93
N ALA A 562 -1.62 30.57 80.20
CA ALA A 562 -2.97 30.66 80.78
C ALA A 562 -3.91 31.62 80.04
N ASP A 563 -3.39 32.74 79.54
CA ASP A 563 -4.14 33.79 78.85
C ASP A 563 -4.13 33.64 77.31
N TYR A 564 -3.66 32.50 76.80
CA TYR A 564 -3.59 32.20 75.37
C TYR A 564 -4.48 31.02 75.01
N SER A 565 -5.14 31.11 73.86
CA SER A 565 -5.85 29.99 73.26
C SER A 565 -5.72 30.04 71.75
N ASP A 566 -5.40 28.91 71.14
CA ASP A 566 -5.22 28.75 69.70
C ASP A 566 -6.21 27.75 69.08
N SER A 567 -7.12 27.20 69.88
CA SER A 567 -8.11 26.18 69.51
C SER A 567 -7.56 24.81 69.14
N PHE A 568 -6.25 24.56 69.32
CA PHE A 568 -5.61 23.28 68.99
C PHE A 568 -4.92 22.67 70.22
N PRO A 569 -5.47 21.60 70.84
CA PRO A 569 -4.85 20.97 72.00
C PRO A 569 -3.58 20.15 71.68
N ALA A 570 -3.23 20.03 70.39
CA ALA A 570 -2.10 19.26 69.87
C ALA A 570 -1.66 19.88 68.52
N LEU A 571 -1.06 19.11 67.60
CA LEU A 571 -0.71 19.57 66.26
C LEU A 571 -1.90 20.22 65.52
N ALA A 572 -1.62 21.33 64.86
CA ALA A 572 -2.55 22.00 63.96
C ALA A 572 -2.16 21.70 62.51
N PRO A 573 -3.13 21.65 61.57
CA PRO A 573 -2.82 21.68 60.15
C PRO A 573 -1.88 22.84 59.81
N VAL A 574 -0.89 22.62 58.96
CA VAL A 574 0.04 23.69 58.58
C VAL A 574 -0.72 24.86 57.95
N GLY A 575 -0.32 26.09 58.27
CA GLY A 575 -0.97 27.30 57.77
C GLY A 575 -2.33 27.60 58.41
N SER A 576 -2.66 27.00 59.56
CA SER A 576 -3.88 27.34 60.32
C SER A 576 -3.85 28.76 60.89
N PHE A 577 -2.65 29.32 61.09
CA PHE A 577 -2.44 30.68 61.59
C PHE A 577 -2.04 31.62 60.47
N LYS A 578 -2.10 32.93 60.72
CA LYS A 578 -1.68 33.92 59.72
C LYS A 578 -0.20 33.79 59.43
N ALA A 579 0.16 33.88 58.15
CA ALA A 579 1.56 33.96 57.75
C ALA A 579 2.24 35.18 58.40
N ASP A 580 3.52 35.02 58.72
CA ASP A 580 4.39 36.13 59.06
C ASP A 580 4.49 37.13 57.89
N ARG A 581 4.98 38.34 58.14
CA ARG A 581 5.18 39.42 57.14
C ARG A 581 6.02 38.99 55.92
N ILE A 582 6.81 37.94 56.08
CA ILE A 582 7.65 37.36 55.04
C ILE A 582 6.92 36.29 54.19
N GLY A 583 5.70 35.91 54.56
CA GLY A 583 4.86 34.94 53.86
C GLY A 583 5.13 33.48 54.22
N LEU A 584 5.89 33.23 55.29
CA LEU A 584 6.06 31.91 55.91
C LEU A 584 5.03 31.71 57.02
N PHE A 585 4.56 30.49 57.18
CA PHE A 585 3.61 30.08 58.22
C PHE A 585 4.31 29.31 59.32
N ASP A 586 3.65 29.24 60.47
CA ASP A 586 3.99 28.38 61.62
C ASP A 586 5.38 28.64 62.25
N MET A 587 6.12 29.67 61.83
CA MET A 587 7.43 30.01 62.42
C MET A 587 7.39 30.27 63.95
N ALA A 588 6.21 30.61 64.49
CA ALA A 588 6.00 30.93 65.90
C ALA A 588 5.57 29.72 66.75
N GLY A 589 5.27 28.55 66.18
CA GLY A 589 4.68 27.43 66.91
C GLY A 589 4.38 26.22 66.02
N ASN A 590 3.43 25.38 66.43
CA ASN A 590 3.11 24.09 65.82
C ASN A 590 4.18 23.04 66.11
N VAL A 591 5.29 23.03 65.38
CA VAL A 591 6.42 22.13 65.67
C VAL A 591 7.74 22.89 65.69
N SER A 592 8.66 22.40 66.51
CA SER A 592 10.04 22.82 66.40
C SER A 592 10.62 22.21 65.14
N GLU A 593 11.59 22.87 64.52
CA GLU A 593 12.09 22.49 63.20
C GLU A 593 13.55 22.10 63.24
N TRP A 594 13.86 20.90 62.73
CA TRP A 594 15.23 20.51 62.42
C TRP A 594 15.89 21.52 61.49
N VAL A 595 17.06 22.01 61.87
CA VAL A 595 17.95 22.78 61.01
C VAL A 595 19.21 21.97 60.69
N ASN A 596 19.97 22.38 59.69
CA ASN A 596 21.12 21.66 59.17
C ASN A 596 22.23 21.48 60.23
N ASP A 597 22.38 22.49 61.08
CA ASP A 597 23.52 22.69 61.97
C ASP A 597 23.63 21.60 63.04
N LYS A 598 24.88 21.20 63.30
CA LYS A 598 25.21 20.42 64.49
C LYS A 598 25.20 21.32 65.72
N TYR A 599 24.72 20.78 66.83
CA TYR A 599 24.70 21.50 68.09
C TYR A 599 26.09 21.56 68.72
N SER A 600 26.45 22.74 69.23
CA SER A 600 27.60 22.95 70.09
C SER A 600 27.30 24.02 71.13
N ASN A 601 27.79 23.78 72.35
CA ASN A 601 27.78 24.76 73.45
C ASN A 601 29.15 25.45 73.60
N THR A 602 30.08 25.20 72.68
CA THR A 602 31.37 25.91 72.64
C THR A 602 31.15 27.29 72.02
N PRO A 603 31.64 28.37 72.66
CA PRO A 603 31.61 29.70 72.07
C PRO A 603 32.28 29.71 70.69
N VAL A 604 31.64 30.37 69.74
CA VAL A 604 32.18 30.59 68.39
C VAL A 604 33.03 31.85 68.42
N ASP A 605 34.11 31.89 67.64
CA ASP A 605 34.91 33.12 67.47
C ASP A 605 34.05 34.23 66.86
N THR A 606 33.75 35.25 67.67
CA THR A 606 32.91 36.38 67.30
C THR A 606 33.70 37.52 66.64
N SER A 607 35.02 37.42 66.56
CA SER A 607 35.87 38.38 65.84
C SER A 607 35.80 38.20 64.32
N ILE A 608 35.34 37.03 63.87
CA ILE A 608 35.20 36.67 62.45
C ILE A 608 33.73 36.77 62.05
N ASN A 609 33.48 37.37 60.88
CA ASN A 609 32.17 37.30 60.24
C ASN A 609 31.99 35.95 59.53
N HIS A 610 31.00 35.16 59.96
CA HIS A 610 30.77 33.81 59.42
C HIS A 610 29.89 33.86 58.17
N VAL A 611 30.47 33.61 56.99
CA VAL A 611 29.72 33.55 55.72
C VAL A 611 29.11 32.16 55.55
N ASP A 612 27.81 32.08 55.26
CA ASP A 612 27.04 30.84 55.07
C ASP A 612 27.24 29.83 56.23
N TYR A 613 27.15 30.35 57.46
CA TYR A 613 27.38 29.60 58.70
C TYR A 613 26.48 28.35 58.79
N GLN A 614 27.10 27.19 59.03
CA GLN A 614 26.46 25.86 59.09
C GLN A 614 26.62 25.18 60.45
N GLY A 615 26.99 25.95 61.47
CA GLY A 615 27.16 25.45 62.82
C GLY A 615 28.50 24.76 63.04
N ALA A 616 28.56 23.94 64.09
CA ALA A 616 29.79 23.27 64.47
C ALA A 616 30.18 22.15 63.49
N THR A 617 31.50 21.97 63.29
CA THR A 617 32.05 20.91 62.44
C THR A 617 31.97 19.52 63.10
N ARG A 618 31.91 19.47 64.43
CA ARG A 618 31.82 18.25 65.24
C ARG A 618 30.60 18.29 66.16
N GLY A 619 30.01 17.13 66.42
CA GLY A 619 28.79 16.97 67.22
C GLY A 619 27.97 15.77 66.74
N ILE A 620 27.22 15.16 67.65
CA ILE A 620 26.31 14.03 67.37
C ILE A 620 24.88 14.54 67.21
N ASN A 621 24.49 15.54 68.00
CA ASN A 621 23.14 16.11 68.00
C ASN A 621 23.02 17.22 66.96
N HIS A 622 21.81 17.37 66.41
CA HIS A 622 21.47 18.48 65.53
C HIS A 622 20.62 19.51 66.26
N VAL A 623 20.68 20.75 65.80
CA VAL A 623 19.88 21.85 66.34
C VAL A 623 18.45 21.73 65.83
N PHE A 624 17.49 22.04 66.69
CA PHE A 624 16.15 22.43 66.28
C PHE A 624 15.80 23.82 66.78
N LYS A 625 14.94 24.51 66.02
CA LYS A 625 14.55 25.91 66.25
C LYS A 625 13.03 26.05 66.32
N GLY A 626 12.58 27.18 66.87
CA GLY A 626 11.15 27.50 66.98
C GLY A 626 10.44 26.81 68.14
N ALA A 627 9.32 27.40 68.52
CA ALA A 627 8.41 26.83 69.50
C ALA A 627 7.55 25.73 68.87
N ASN A 628 6.83 24.99 69.71
CA ASN A 628 5.90 23.94 69.30
C ASN A 628 4.65 23.97 70.18
N TYR A 629 3.66 23.12 69.88
CA TYR A 629 2.39 23.01 70.61
C TYR A 629 2.52 22.66 72.11
N THR A 630 3.72 22.30 72.60
CA THR A 630 4.02 22.08 74.03
C THR A 630 4.86 23.20 74.67
N SER A 631 5.17 24.25 73.93
CA SER A 631 5.98 25.38 74.40
C SER A 631 5.15 26.36 75.22
N GLY A 632 5.13 26.17 76.54
CA GLY A 632 4.37 27.02 77.47
C GLY A 632 5.17 28.07 78.24
N ARG A 633 6.49 28.17 78.01
CA ARG A 633 7.34 29.20 78.64
C ARG A 633 7.71 30.26 77.60
N ILE A 634 7.48 31.53 77.92
CA ILE A 634 7.87 32.68 77.08
C ILE A 634 9.34 32.60 76.61
N SER A 635 10.24 32.14 77.49
CA SER A 635 11.66 31.99 77.15
C SER A 635 11.94 30.99 76.02
N ARG A 636 11.04 30.06 75.72
CA ARG A 636 11.11 29.11 74.60
C ARG A 636 10.48 29.62 73.31
N LEU A 637 9.73 30.73 73.36
CA LEU A 637 9.06 31.30 72.19
C LEU A 637 9.94 32.29 71.41
N ARG A 638 11.13 32.60 71.95
CA ARG A 638 12.06 33.56 71.36
C ARG A 638 12.70 33.00 70.11
N THR A 639 12.97 33.86 69.14
CA THR A 639 13.62 33.51 67.86
C THR A 639 15.04 32.95 68.05
N ALA A 640 15.74 33.45 69.09
CA ALA A 640 17.05 32.97 69.51
C ALA A 640 17.04 31.62 70.24
N TYR A 641 15.86 31.13 70.66
CA TYR A 641 15.75 29.84 71.33
C TYR A 641 16.34 28.74 70.45
N ARG A 642 17.16 27.88 71.05
CA ARG A 642 17.79 26.74 70.39
C ARG A 642 17.99 25.62 71.38
N GLU A 643 17.81 24.40 70.88
CA GLU A 643 18.02 23.18 71.62
C GLU A 643 18.47 22.09 70.64
N SER A 644 18.81 20.91 71.15
CA SER A 644 19.35 19.85 70.32
C SER A 644 18.70 18.53 70.63
N SER A 645 18.62 17.69 69.61
CA SER A 645 18.28 16.28 69.78
C SER A 645 19.09 15.45 68.77
N ASP A 646 19.30 14.19 69.11
CA ASP A 646 19.81 13.13 68.23
C ASP A 646 18.71 12.14 67.81
N THR A 647 17.53 12.23 68.44
CA THR A 647 16.40 11.32 68.27
C THR A 647 15.15 12.04 67.76
N ALA A 648 14.24 11.25 67.19
CA ALA A 648 12.93 11.73 66.74
C ALA A 648 12.04 12.14 67.92
N SER A 649 11.22 13.17 67.75
CA SER A 649 10.18 13.58 68.71
C SER A 649 8.91 13.98 67.97
N ASP A 650 7.77 13.75 68.62
CA ASP A 650 6.43 14.17 68.20
C ASP A 650 6.26 15.70 68.12
N THR A 651 7.17 16.47 68.73
CA THR A 651 7.17 17.94 68.71
C THR A 651 8.14 18.54 67.69
N ILE A 652 8.94 17.71 66.99
CA ILE A 652 9.96 18.16 66.04
C ILE A 652 9.63 17.71 64.63
N GLY A 653 9.43 18.67 63.73
CA GLY A 653 9.31 18.48 62.29
C GLY A 653 10.42 19.21 61.55
N PHE A 654 10.14 19.70 60.34
CA PHE A 654 11.10 20.42 59.51
C PHE A 654 10.43 21.15 58.34
N ARG A 655 11.16 22.11 57.77
CA ARG A 655 10.87 22.71 56.47
C ARG A 655 12.09 22.56 55.55
N VAL A 656 11.88 22.67 54.25
CA VAL A 656 12.96 22.50 53.26
C VAL A 656 13.38 23.85 52.67
N ALA A 657 14.65 23.95 52.33
CA ALA A 657 15.23 25.06 51.60
C ALA A 657 16.12 24.57 50.45
N ARG A 658 16.46 25.45 49.51
CA ARG A 658 17.52 25.21 48.51
C ARG A 658 18.17 26.52 48.11
N TYR A 659 19.42 26.48 47.68
CA TYR A 659 20.05 27.66 47.08
C TYR A 659 19.40 27.99 45.72
N LYS A 660 19.28 29.28 45.42
CA LYS A 660 18.80 29.78 44.12
C LYS A 660 19.85 29.62 43.04
#